data_AF-A0A5B6WTK4-F1
#
_entry.id   AF-A0A5B6WTK4-F1
#
_cell.length_a   1.000
_cell.length_b   1.000
_cell.length_c   1.000
_cell.angle_alpha   90.00
_cell.angle_beta   90.00
_cell.angle_gamma   90.00
#
_symmetry.space_group_name_H-M   'P 1'
#
loop_
_entity.id
_entity.type
_entity.pdbx_description
1 polymer ?
#
loop_
_entity_poly.entity_id
_entity_poly.type
_entity_poly.pdbx_seq_one_letter_code
_entity_poly.pdbx_strand_id
1 'polypeptide(L)'
;MGTVRRRCGFDFGIEVEAEGSKGGLCLAWKKDLDVKLKSFSKWHIDVLIKEENVEEDWRFTGFYGSPYSKDKISVWDLLKRLAQESDYSWLVEGDFNEILYSFEKCGGIPRDSKRMEVFRETLVDCQLYDIGKLKLRLQDWSRTTRRNKEGLKKKLMKELEVLTGGIRDDDTMAKLLDTKIHLNMEIDKDEVYWEQRARQDWLKLGDKNTTFFHRCALTRKRANTISKLVTEEGKEIEEELGILNETSSFFQSLFKTKGEVDSGKALAGIERIIRREDNVILLTPYRAEDIEIALKGMGPTKAPGPDGFPALFFQRYWHIVGDDVIKFCLGILNENQIFGDLNYTDIVLIPKVPKPSHLVNFRPISLCSVIYKIVAKTIANRLQEVIDKSINKVQSAFVPGRLITDNVLLAYEILHTIKQKRVGKKGLMAVKLDMSKVYDRVEWKFIEEMMIKMGFASELVALISRCVTSAKYSVNINGRRGEFEGFSSLMRMARRNGLIKGIKACRQGPAVSHLLFADDCIIFGEASHIGAKEMKGILQDYEDCSGQCVNFSKSTVFFSPNTTEAVKDEVSRILGVRVATNPERYLGLPNMIGRRKKESFQNLLDKISKRIDGWSTRMLSQGGKEVFIKSVLQAIPTFAMSCFLLPNSLCQKMEGIFAKFWWQKGNGKKGIHWCQWRHLCRPKNEGGLGFRNMAQFNIALLAKQGWRFLENPYSLVSQVFKAKYFPKTDFLNSQLGNKTSYAWRSIWAARGILEKGLIWKVGSGDRISIVHDAWVPDLVSSRFLSSYLGSSDNKVAELINSQTREWKREVVEDTFGADEANKILRIPLALHPHEDFRVWRDDPSGVFSVKNTYKLLQNVDPSAYAIQLIYGNFYKKLWGMDLPKKIIITIWKVSWNYIPTRLNLSLKQLTSDASCPRCGLGVESLLHLFRDCSKSVSMWSELTEIQILYDQNLDFKQWLTSSVANFSLVSSRLFCVALWVIWGERNAWIHERKCRTGKEIADFVRNYITEIDRANTKIVNSPKVQRSWKHPPLSTLKINFDGAFDVQENLSASGVVVRNSEGSVIASKSILHEKVNSAFEAEALACREAVQLGMDLQTEEVIIEGDSLTVVKKCRNVLMDRSLIGSYIFDIQQMRSGFKRIRFEFISRSGNNLAHTIATMSLKNREEFYLEMGVSIYAEEKARDDSEREPD
;
A
#
# COMPACT_ATOMS: atom_id res chain seq x y z
N MET A 1 29.60 57.44 -3.59
CA MET A 1 29.25 56.00 -3.67
C MET A 1 29.17 55.50 -5.13
N GLY A 2 28.96 56.38 -6.12
CA GLY A 2 28.87 56.01 -7.55
C GLY A 2 30.02 55.23 -8.22
N THR A 3 31.23 55.18 -7.63
CA THR A 3 32.33 54.31 -8.09
C THR A 3 32.19 52.87 -7.58
N VAL A 4 31.64 52.69 -6.36
CA VAL A 4 31.38 51.38 -5.75
C VAL A 4 30.20 50.71 -6.45
N ARG A 5 29.12 51.46 -6.69
CA ARG A 5 27.93 51.00 -7.42
C ARG A 5 28.28 50.38 -8.78
N ARG A 6 29.07 51.10 -9.58
CA ARG A 6 29.52 50.64 -10.91
C ARG A 6 30.49 49.44 -10.85
N ARG A 7 31.35 49.36 -9.83
CA ARG A 7 32.22 48.19 -9.61
C ARG A 7 31.44 46.94 -9.17
N CYS A 8 30.30 47.11 -8.49
CA CYS A 8 29.41 46.02 -8.10
C CYS A 8 28.45 45.56 -9.21
N GLY A 9 28.56 46.13 -10.42
CA GLY A 9 27.76 45.70 -11.58
C GLY A 9 26.30 46.19 -11.56
N PHE A 10 26.02 47.32 -10.90
CA PHE A 10 24.71 47.96 -10.91
C PHE A 10 24.73 49.22 -11.78
N ASP A 11 23.80 49.28 -12.75
CA ASP A 11 23.73 50.35 -13.76
C ASP A 11 23.02 51.60 -13.23
N PHE A 12 22.05 51.44 -12.32
CA PHE A 12 21.22 52.51 -11.76
C PHE A 12 21.28 52.55 -10.22
N GLY A 13 20.96 53.70 -9.61
CA GLY A 13 20.94 53.83 -8.16
C GLY A 13 20.62 55.23 -7.63
N ILE A 14 20.16 55.28 -6.38
CA ILE A 14 19.80 56.47 -5.60
C ILE A 14 20.66 56.48 -4.35
N GLU A 15 21.29 57.62 -4.07
CA GLU A 15 22.18 57.82 -2.93
C GLU A 15 21.62 58.95 -2.05
N VAL A 16 21.50 58.70 -0.75
CA VAL A 16 21.20 59.70 0.27
C VAL A 16 22.44 59.86 1.14
N GLU A 17 23.04 61.05 1.13
CA GLU A 17 24.30 61.31 1.82
C GLU A 17 24.19 61.15 3.34
N ALA A 18 25.32 60.81 3.95
CA ALA A 18 25.46 60.71 5.40
C ALA A 18 25.49 62.11 6.04
N GLU A 19 24.65 62.35 7.06
CA GLU A 19 24.71 63.55 7.89
C GLU A 19 25.44 63.27 9.22
N GLY A 20 26.64 63.83 9.40
CA GLY A 20 27.43 63.71 10.64
C GLY A 20 27.98 62.30 10.84
N SER A 21 27.72 61.67 11.99
CA SER A 21 28.13 60.29 12.31
C SER A 21 27.07 59.23 11.95
N LYS A 22 25.98 59.63 11.27
CA LYS A 22 24.93 58.73 10.79
C LYS A 22 25.36 58.05 9.49
N GLY A 23 24.97 56.80 9.27
CA GLY A 23 25.12 56.14 7.96
C GLY A 23 24.22 56.79 6.90
N GLY A 24 24.66 56.76 5.63
CA GLY A 24 23.82 57.13 4.48
C GLY A 24 23.04 55.94 3.93
N LEU A 25 22.07 56.20 3.05
CA LEU A 25 21.29 55.17 2.34
C LEU A 25 21.73 55.10 0.88
N CYS A 26 21.80 53.89 0.34
CA CYS A 26 22.08 53.65 -1.08
C CYS A 26 21.20 52.51 -1.58
N LEU A 27 20.44 52.76 -2.63
CA LEU A 27 19.66 51.75 -3.34
C LEU A 27 20.21 51.67 -4.77
N ALA A 28 20.60 50.49 -5.23
CA ALA A 28 21.16 50.29 -6.57
C ALA A 28 20.53 49.07 -7.25
N TRP A 29 20.32 49.14 -8.56
CA TRP A 29 19.68 48.09 -9.34
C TRP A 29 20.26 47.97 -10.75
N LYS A 30 19.93 46.88 -11.43
CA LYS A 30 20.36 46.53 -12.78
C LYS A 30 19.30 46.95 -13.81
N LYS A 31 19.68 46.98 -15.09
CA LYS A 31 18.82 47.49 -16.18
C LYS A 31 17.50 46.73 -16.40
N ASP A 32 17.41 45.50 -15.93
CA ASP A 32 16.24 44.62 -16.01
C ASP A 32 15.12 44.96 -15.00
N LEU A 33 15.32 45.96 -14.12
CA LEU A 33 14.34 46.42 -13.15
C LEU A 33 13.91 47.87 -13.42
N ASP A 34 12.60 48.11 -13.61
CA ASP A 34 12.03 49.45 -13.63
C ASP A 34 11.70 49.88 -12.20
N VAL A 35 12.54 50.77 -11.64
CA VAL A 35 12.43 51.25 -10.27
C VAL A 35 12.07 52.73 -10.28
N LYS A 36 10.89 53.06 -9.74
CA LYS A 36 10.38 54.43 -9.64
C LYS A 36 10.44 54.92 -8.20
N LEU A 37 11.19 55.99 -7.97
CA LEU A 37 11.30 56.62 -6.66
C LEU A 37 9.96 57.27 -6.26
N LYS A 38 9.37 56.83 -5.15
CA LYS A 38 8.17 57.46 -4.57
C LYS A 38 8.56 58.58 -3.61
N SER A 39 9.39 58.28 -2.63
CA SER A 39 9.87 59.26 -1.66
C SER A 39 11.21 58.83 -1.09
N PHE A 40 11.96 59.79 -0.56
CA PHE A 40 13.18 59.50 0.18
C PHE A 40 13.40 60.53 1.27
N SER A 41 14.14 60.13 2.29
CA SER A 41 14.64 61.00 3.35
C SER A 41 15.95 60.42 3.88
N LYS A 42 16.54 61.07 4.87
CA LYS A 42 17.69 60.50 5.60
C LYS A 42 17.37 59.21 6.38
N TRP A 43 16.10 58.82 6.48
CA TRP A 43 15.65 57.63 7.19
C TRP A 43 15.09 56.55 6.25
N HIS A 44 14.82 56.86 4.97
CA HIS A 44 14.26 55.87 4.06
C HIS A 44 14.50 56.20 2.58
N ILE A 45 14.48 55.17 1.74
CA ILE A 45 14.28 55.27 0.30
C ILE A 45 13.11 54.36 -0.03
N ASP A 46 12.03 54.93 -0.56
CA ASP A 46 10.80 54.22 -0.92
C ASP A 46 10.59 54.24 -2.43
N VAL A 47 10.44 53.06 -3.02
CA VAL A 47 10.34 52.86 -4.47
C VAL A 47 9.21 51.92 -4.83
N LEU A 48 8.66 52.11 -6.03
CA LEU A 48 7.81 51.13 -6.70
C LEU A 48 8.68 50.37 -7.71
N ILE A 49 8.61 49.05 -7.68
CA ILE A 49 9.39 48.15 -8.52
C ILE A 49 8.46 47.42 -9.46
N LYS A 50 8.80 47.48 -10.74
CA LYS A 50 8.14 46.73 -11.80
C LYS A 50 9.13 45.77 -12.46
N GLU A 51 8.75 44.50 -12.51
CA GLU A 51 9.51 43.40 -13.08
C GLU A 51 8.81 42.89 -14.35
N GLU A 52 9.56 42.57 -15.40
CA GLU A 52 8.97 42.13 -16.69
C GLU A 52 8.15 40.82 -16.59
N ASN A 53 8.32 40.03 -15.51
CA ASN A 53 7.68 38.73 -15.31
C ASN A 53 6.68 38.67 -14.14
N VAL A 54 6.33 39.82 -13.54
CA VAL A 54 5.36 39.92 -12.44
C VAL A 54 4.21 40.81 -12.90
N GLU A 55 2.97 40.31 -12.81
CA GLU A 55 1.78 41.05 -13.30
C GLU A 55 1.46 42.31 -12.46
N GLU A 56 1.89 42.34 -11.19
CA GLU A 56 1.62 43.44 -10.25
C GLU A 56 2.91 44.15 -9.80
N ASP A 57 2.91 45.47 -9.86
CA ASP A 57 3.97 46.32 -9.31
C ASP A 57 3.98 46.18 -7.77
N TRP A 58 5.18 46.10 -7.17
CA TRP A 58 5.32 45.95 -5.71
C TRP A 58 6.19 47.07 -5.12
N ARG A 59 6.01 47.35 -3.82
CA ARG A 59 6.64 48.49 -3.15
C ARG A 59 7.79 48.02 -2.26
N PHE A 60 8.94 48.66 -2.39
CA PHE A 60 10.10 48.42 -1.53
C PHE A 60 10.48 49.70 -0.78
N THR A 61 10.66 49.58 0.54
CA THR A 61 11.22 50.65 1.36
C THR A 61 12.50 50.18 2.04
N GLY A 62 13.63 50.75 1.62
CA GLY A 62 14.89 50.68 2.36
C GLY A 62 14.84 51.63 3.55
N PHE A 63 14.84 51.12 4.78
CA PHE A 63 14.60 51.91 6.00
C PHE A 63 15.83 51.92 6.92
N TYR A 64 16.25 53.11 7.37
CA TYR A 64 17.32 53.31 8.32
C TYR A 64 16.79 54.06 9.54
N GLY A 65 16.54 53.33 10.62
CA GLY A 65 16.06 53.90 11.87
C GLY A 65 17.15 54.71 12.57
N SER A 66 16.78 55.82 13.22
CA SER A 66 17.76 56.65 13.93
C SER A 66 18.44 55.87 15.07
N PRO A 67 19.78 55.94 15.24
CA PRO A 67 20.45 55.39 16.41
C PRO A 67 20.19 56.25 17.67
N TYR A 68 19.72 57.49 17.51
CA TYR A 68 19.47 58.41 18.61
C TYR A 68 18.05 58.28 19.16
N SER A 69 17.96 58.20 20.49
CA SER A 69 16.69 57.92 21.17
C SER A 69 15.64 59.01 20.99
N LYS A 70 16.07 60.27 20.87
CA LYS A 70 15.20 61.43 20.68
C LYS A 70 14.45 61.43 19.34
N ASP A 71 15.02 60.79 18.32
CA ASP A 71 14.46 60.79 16.96
C ASP A 71 13.62 59.53 16.68
N LYS A 72 13.63 58.52 17.58
CA LYS A 72 12.98 57.22 17.37
C LYS A 72 11.47 57.32 17.16
N ILE A 73 10.79 58.16 17.93
CA ILE A 73 9.33 58.33 17.81
C ILE A 73 8.99 58.88 16.43
N SER A 74 9.71 59.91 15.97
CA SER A 74 9.51 60.48 14.63
C SER A 74 9.81 59.48 13.50
N VAL A 75 10.76 58.58 13.69
CA VAL A 75 11.07 57.49 12.75
C VAL A 75 9.95 56.44 12.72
N TRP A 76 9.37 56.10 13.86
CA TRP A 76 8.22 55.18 13.94
C TRP A 76 6.95 55.78 13.34
N ASP A 77 6.67 57.06 13.60
CA ASP A 77 5.56 57.77 12.97
C ASP A 77 5.73 57.88 11.46
N LEU A 78 6.97 58.03 10.97
CA LEU A 78 7.26 57.97 9.55
C LEU A 78 6.93 56.59 8.97
N LEU A 79 7.35 55.50 9.62
CA LEU A 79 7.05 54.15 9.16
C LEU A 79 5.54 53.87 9.14
N LYS A 80 4.79 54.37 10.13
CA LYS A 80 3.32 54.28 10.17
C LYS A 80 2.64 55.06 9.05
N ARG A 81 3.15 56.26 8.72
CA ARG A 81 2.66 57.03 7.57
C ARG A 81 2.92 56.31 6.25
N LEU A 82 4.14 55.80 6.05
CA LEU A 82 4.48 55.02 4.85
C LEU A 82 3.54 53.83 4.67
N ALA A 83 3.17 53.15 5.77
CA ALA A 83 2.22 52.02 5.74
C ALA A 83 0.82 52.40 5.22
N GLN A 84 0.40 53.65 5.40
CA GLN A 84 -0.93 54.14 4.99
C GLN A 84 -0.94 54.71 3.56
N GLU A 85 0.21 54.87 2.92
CA GLU A 85 0.32 55.57 1.63
C GLU A 85 0.01 54.70 0.40
N SER A 86 -0.14 53.38 0.55
CA SER A 86 -0.30 52.48 -0.60
C SER A 86 -0.82 51.10 -0.22
N ASP A 87 -1.64 50.52 -1.10
CA ASP A 87 -2.14 49.15 -0.97
C ASP A 87 -1.29 48.10 -1.73
N TYR A 88 -0.14 48.50 -2.29
CA TYR A 88 0.76 47.55 -2.95
C TYR A 88 1.40 46.60 -1.93
N SER A 89 1.70 45.36 -2.36
CA SER A 89 2.52 44.44 -1.58
C SER A 89 3.84 45.12 -1.16
N TRP A 90 4.02 45.29 0.15
CA TRP A 90 5.04 46.18 0.71
C TRP A 90 6.13 45.40 1.45
N LEU A 91 7.37 45.51 0.97
CA LEU A 91 8.55 44.97 1.62
C LEU A 91 9.37 46.12 2.24
N VAL A 92 9.65 46.01 3.54
CA VAL A 92 10.50 46.96 4.26
C VAL A 92 11.75 46.24 4.75
N GLU A 93 12.92 46.76 4.38
CA GLU A 93 14.20 46.16 4.74
C GLU A 93 15.21 47.26 5.14
N GLY A 94 16.10 46.95 6.09
CA GLY A 94 17.19 47.83 6.49
C GLY A 94 17.49 47.75 7.98
N ASP A 95 18.23 48.73 8.50
CA ASP A 95 18.64 48.77 9.89
C ASP A 95 17.73 49.69 10.70
N PHE A 96 16.78 49.10 11.43
CA PHE A 96 15.84 49.82 12.27
C PHE A 96 16.49 50.39 13.55
N ASN A 97 17.74 50.03 13.86
CA ASN A 97 18.47 50.43 15.06
C ASN A 97 17.72 50.15 16.39
N GLU A 98 16.82 49.16 16.40
CA GLU A 98 16.07 48.69 17.57
C GLU A 98 15.79 47.19 17.43
N ILE A 99 15.62 46.48 18.55
CA ILE A 99 15.40 45.03 18.59
C ILE A 99 14.00 44.68 19.10
N LEU A 100 13.45 43.53 18.70
CA LEU A 100 12.11 43.13 19.14
C LEU A 100 12.12 42.50 20.53
N TYR A 101 13.21 41.82 20.88
CA TYR A 101 13.36 41.17 22.18
C TYR A 101 14.80 41.25 22.68
N SER A 102 14.97 41.26 24.00
CA SER A 102 16.29 41.39 24.64
C SER A 102 17.28 40.28 24.24
N PHE A 103 16.79 39.06 23.97
CA PHE A 103 17.62 37.92 23.58
C PHE A 103 18.20 38.03 22.16
N GLU A 104 17.76 39.00 21.35
CA GLU A 104 18.32 39.24 20.01
C GLU A 104 19.70 39.92 20.08
N LYS A 105 20.08 40.43 21.26
CA LYS A 105 21.38 41.05 21.52
C LYS A 105 22.27 40.15 22.35
N CYS A 106 23.50 39.90 21.87
CA CYS A 106 24.55 39.23 22.64
C CYS A 106 25.58 40.25 23.16
N GLY A 107 25.68 40.41 24.48
CA GLY A 107 26.63 41.31 25.14
C GLY A 107 26.20 42.79 25.21
N GLY A 108 26.86 43.58 26.08
CA GLY A 108 26.60 45.01 26.29
C GLY A 108 25.40 45.33 27.23
N ILE A 109 25.08 46.61 27.40
CA ILE A 109 23.95 47.05 28.25
C ILE A 109 22.62 46.56 27.64
N PRO A 110 21.73 45.92 28.45
CA PRO A 110 20.40 45.52 28.02
C PRO A 110 19.60 46.69 27.45
N ARG A 111 18.86 46.46 26.36
CA ARG A 111 17.96 47.46 25.79
C ARG A 111 16.74 47.65 26.70
N ASP A 112 16.29 48.89 26.83
CA ASP A 112 15.10 49.25 27.60
C ASP A 112 13.86 48.53 27.04
N SER A 113 13.10 47.89 27.93
CA SER A 113 11.96 47.07 27.58
C SER A 113 10.81 47.87 26.98
N LYS A 114 10.65 49.13 27.40
CA LYS A 114 9.62 50.03 26.87
C LYS A 114 9.88 50.41 25.41
N ARG A 115 11.14 50.52 25.00
CA ARG A 115 11.51 50.82 23.60
C ARG A 115 11.24 49.65 22.67
N MET A 116 11.57 48.44 23.12
CA MET A 116 11.27 47.23 22.36
C MET A 116 9.76 47.02 22.23
N GLU A 117 8.98 47.41 23.24
CA GLU A 117 7.51 47.39 23.20
C GLU A 117 6.94 48.37 22.16
N VAL A 118 7.36 49.64 22.21
CA VAL A 118 6.93 50.65 21.23
C VAL A 118 7.30 50.24 19.80
N PHE A 119 8.47 49.60 19.61
CA PHE A 119 8.86 49.10 18.29
C PHE A 119 7.98 47.92 17.84
N ARG A 120 7.65 46.98 18.73
CA ARG A 120 6.71 45.89 18.43
C ARG A 120 5.32 46.42 18.06
N GLU A 121 4.80 47.38 18.83
CA GLU A 121 3.52 48.03 18.54
C GLU A 121 3.55 48.72 17.18
N THR A 122 4.64 49.41 16.86
CA THR A 122 4.81 50.08 15.56
C THR A 122 4.75 49.09 14.39
N LEU A 123 5.40 47.92 14.49
CA LEU A 123 5.32 46.91 13.44
C LEU A 123 3.90 46.33 13.30
N VAL A 124 3.19 46.14 14.42
CA VAL A 124 1.79 45.68 14.41
C VAL A 124 0.89 46.71 13.74
N ASP A 125 1.05 47.99 14.07
CA ASP A 125 0.28 49.08 13.47
C ASP A 125 0.52 49.18 11.95
N CYS A 126 1.75 48.94 11.50
CA CYS A 126 2.11 48.90 10.09
C CYS A 126 1.73 47.58 9.39
N GLN A 127 1.14 46.60 10.09
CA GLN A 127 0.88 45.25 9.61
C GLN A 127 2.12 44.53 9.02
N LEU A 128 3.32 44.88 9.52
CA LEU A 128 4.57 44.31 9.06
C LEU A 128 4.91 43.03 9.84
N TYR A 129 5.27 41.98 9.11
CA TYR A 129 5.62 40.67 9.67
C TYR A 129 7.06 40.30 9.34
N ASP A 130 7.82 39.86 10.36
CA ASP A 130 9.18 39.33 10.19
C ASP A 130 9.14 37.94 9.53
N ILE A 131 9.66 37.86 8.29
CA ILE A 131 9.68 36.68 7.44
C ILE A 131 10.61 35.57 8.01
N GLY A 132 11.62 35.90 8.83
CA GLY A 132 12.68 34.98 9.25
C GLY A 132 12.30 33.96 10.35
N LYS A 133 11.20 34.15 11.09
CA LYS A 133 10.85 33.33 12.29
C LYS A 133 9.51 32.61 12.23
N LEU A 134 8.85 32.51 11.07
CA LEU A 134 7.52 31.89 10.93
C LEU A 134 7.45 30.48 11.54
N LYS A 135 8.49 29.64 11.35
CA LYS A 135 8.55 28.28 11.93
C LYS A 135 8.59 28.27 13.47
N LEU A 136 9.39 29.15 14.09
CA LEU A 136 9.49 29.25 15.55
C LEU A 136 8.20 29.83 16.14
N ARG A 137 7.62 30.84 15.50
CA ARG A 137 6.33 31.41 15.91
C ARG A 137 5.16 30.45 15.68
N LEU A 138 5.16 29.62 14.64
CA LEU A 138 4.15 28.54 14.47
C LEU A 138 4.32 27.43 15.53
N GLN A 139 5.55 27.14 15.95
CA GLN A 139 5.81 26.20 17.04
C GLN A 139 5.36 26.77 18.39
N ASP A 140 5.61 28.04 18.67
CA ASP A 140 5.15 28.70 19.90
C ASP A 140 3.64 28.97 19.86
N TRP A 141 3.07 29.32 18.72
CA TRP A 141 1.62 29.35 18.51
C TRP A 141 0.99 27.96 18.74
N SER A 142 1.61 26.88 18.24
CA SER A 142 1.16 25.51 18.49
C SER A 142 1.21 25.15 19.98
N ARG A 143 2.29 25.52 20.69
CA ARG A 143 2.45 25.29 22.14
C ARG A 143 1.43 26.10 22.96
N THR A 144 1.23 27.36 22.62
CA THR A 144 0.29 28.28 23.29
C THR A 144 -1.15 27.85 23.04
N THR A 145 -1.50 27.53 21.79
CA THR A 145 -2.79 26.94 21.42
C THR A 145 -3.06 25.65 22.17
N ARG A 146 -2.05 24.79 22.37
CA ARG A 146 -2.19 23.53 23.12
C ARG A 146 -2.45 23.75 24.61
N ARG A 147 -1.71 24.67 25.27
CA ARG A 147 -1.98 25.05 26.66
C ARG A 147 -3.41 25.58 26.83
N ASN A 148 -3.86 26.41 25.88
CA ASN A 148 -5.21 26.96 25.87
C ASN A 148 -6.27 25.86 25.64
N LYS A 149 -6.00 24.85 24.80
CA LYS A 149 -6.88 23.69 24.56
C LYS A 149 -7.03 22.77 25.77
N GLU A 150 -5.95 22.46 26.48
CA GLU A 150 -6.03 21.66 27.72
C GLU A 150 -6.84 22.38 28.81
N GLY A 151 -6.74 23.71 28.87
CA GLY A 151 -7.59 24.57 29.70
C GLY A 151 -9.06 24.58 29.26
N LEU A 152 -9.31 24.73 27.94
CA LEU A 152 -10.64 24.73 27.35
C LEU A 152 -11.37 23.40 27.57
N LYS A 153 -10.69 22.27 27.41
CA LYS A 153 -11.25 20.93 27.65
C LYS A 153 -11.66 20.74 29.11
N LYS A 154 -10.82 21.16 30.06
CA LYS A 154 -11.16 21.14 31.49
C LYS A 154 -12.35 22.04 31.81
N LYS A 155 -12.42 23.23 31.18
CA LYS A 155 -13.55 24.15 31.31
C LYS A 155 -14.84 23.51 30.79
N LEU A 156 -14.84 22.98 29.56
CA LEU A 156 -16.00 22.32 28.94
C LEU A 156 -16.45 21.06 29.70
N MET A 157 -15.52 20.27 30.27
CA MET A 157 -15.88 19.13 31.12
C MET A 157 -16.57 19.57 32.41
N LYS A 158 -16.06 20.62 33.06
CA LYS A 158 -16.66 21.18 34.29
C LYS A 158 -18.03 21.81 34.01
N GLU A 159 -18.16 22.50 32.88
CA GLU A 159 -19.41 23.08 32.41
C GLU A 159 -20.46 21.99 32.08
N LEU A 160 -20.03 20.88 31.46
CA LEU A 160 -20.89 19.71 31.22
C LEU A 160 -21.34 19.06 32.55
N GLU A 161 -20.48 18.93 33.55
CA GLU A 161 -20.85 18.39 34.87
C GLU A 161 -21.89 19.28 35.57
N VAL A 162 -21.72 20.60 35.53
CA VAL A 162 -22.66 21.58 36.09
C VAL A 162 -24.02 21.52 35.37
N LEU A 163 -24.02 21.52 34.04
CA LEU A 163 -25.24 21.47 33.23
C LEU A 163 -25.98 20.12 33.35
N THR A 164 -25.27 19.03 33.62
CA THR A 164 -25.87 17.70 33.82
C THR A 164 -26.54 17.56 35.20
N GLY A 165 -26.11 18.36 36.19
CA GLY A 165 -26.68 18.40 37.54
C GLY A 165 -27.79 19.43 37.76
N GLY A 166 -28.10 20.27 36.77
CA GLY A 166 -29.11 21.33 36.83
C GLY A 166 -30.53 20.90 36.39
N ILE A 167 -31.47 21.85 36.47
CA ILE A 167 -32.87 21.68 36.01
C ILE A 167 -32.89 21.60 34.48
N ARG A 168 -33.66 20.65 33.93
CA ARG A 168 -33.72 20.37 32.49
C ARG A 168 -34.80 21.20 31.81
N ASP A 169 -34.47 22.41 31.39
CA ASP A 169 -35.26 23.22 30.47
C ASP A 169 -34.66 23.22 29.05
N ASP A 170 -35.40 23.74 28.07
CA ASP A 170 -35.01 23.70 26.65
C ASP A 170 -33.70 24.46 26.37
N ASP A 171 -33.44 25.55 27.11
CA ASP A 171 -32.23 26.36 26.97
C ASP A 171 -31.00 25.66 27.56
N THR A 172 -31.17 24.97 28.70
CA THR A 172 -30.12 24.14 29.32
C THR A 172 -29.82 22.91 28.46
N MET A 173 -30.83 22.31 27.81
CA MET A 173 -30.65 21.19 26.89
C MET A 173 -29.90 21.60 25.61
N ALA A 174 -30.19 22.78 25.04
CA ALA A 174 -29.46 23.32 23.90
C ALA A 174 -27.99 23.59 24.25
N LYS A 175 -27.73 24.23 25.39
CA LYS A 175 -26.36 24.49 25.89
C LYS A 175 -25.61 23.20 26.21
N LEU A 176 -26.28 22.16 26.73
CA LEU A 176 -25.68 20.85 26.99
C LEU A 176 -25.28 20.17 25.67
N LEU A 177 -26.13 20.24 24.65
CA LEU A 177 -25.85 19.67 23.33
C LEU A 177 -24.65 20.37 22.67
N ASP A 178 -24.61 21.70 22.69
CA ASP A 178 -23.53 22.51 22.12
C ASP A 178 -22.19 22.27 22.85
N THR A 179 -22.21 22.29 24.19
CA THR A 179 -21.03 21.98 25.03
C THR A 179 -20.51 20.57 24.74
N LYS A 180 -21.39 19.59 24.55
CA LYS A 180 -21.01 18.19 24.22
C LYS A 180 -20.47 18.07 22.79
N ILE A 181 -20.99 18.83 21.83
CA ILE A 181 -20.46 18.89 20.46
C ILE A 181 -19.05 19.50 20.48
N HIS A 182 -18.87 20.63 21.16
CA HIS A 182 -17.59 21.33 21.24
C HIS A 182 -16.51 20.51 21.96
N LEU A 183 -16.88 19.84 23.07
CA LEU A 183 -16.00 18.90 23.77
C LEU A 183 -15.60 17.71 22.88
N ASN A 184 -16.55 17.14 22.11
CA ASN A 184 -16.24 16.06 21.18
C ASN A 184 -15.30 16.52 20.05
N MET A 185 -15.49 17.73 19.51
CA MET A 185 -14.59 18.29 18.49
C MET A 185 -13.16 18.45 19.04
N GLU A 186 -12.98 18.91 20.28
CA GLU A 186 -11.65 19.02 20.89
C GLU A 186 -11.03 17.65 21.21
N ILE A 187 -11.83 16.66 21.63
CA ILE A 187 -11.37 15.28 21.83
C ILE A 187 -10.92 14.65 20.51
N ASP A 188 -11.69 14.85 19.43
CA ASP A 188 -11.36 14.33 18.09
C ASP A 188 -10.06 14.96 17.55
N LYS A 189 -9.84 16.27 17.79
CA LYS A 189 -8.57 16.95 17.45
C LYS A 189 -7.37 16.38 18.24
N ASP A 190 -7.53 16.17 19.55
CA ASP A 190 -6.50 15.54 20.40
C ASP A 190 -6.16 14.12 19.94
N GLU A 191 -7.19 13.36 19.54
CA GLU A 191 -7.05 12.00 19.04
C GLU A 191 -6.22 11.95 17.76
N VAL A 192 -6.59 12.74 16.75
CA VAL A 192 -5.86 12.85 15.49
C VAL A 192 -4.40 13.24 15.74
N TYR A 193 -4.14 14.17 16.67
CA TYR A 193 -2.79 14.57 17.05
C TYR A 193 -1.96 13.40 17.61
N TRP A 194 -2.49 12.66 18.58
CA TRP A 194 -1.76 11.55 19.19
C TRP A 194 -1.65 10.33 18.26
N GLU A 195 -2.65 10.08 17.42
CA GLU A 195 -2.63 9.07 16.38
C GLU A 195 -1.48 9.31 15.39
N GLN A 196 -1.36 10.53 14.86
CA GLN A 196 -0.27 10.93 13.96
C GLN A 196 1.12 10.73 14.60
N ARG A 197 1.26 11.04 15.90
CA ARG A 197 2.53 10.88 16.63
C ARG A 197 2.83 9.42 17.01
N ALA A 198 1.81 8.62 17.28
CA ALA A 198 1.95 7.21 17.58
C ALA A 198 2.38 6.40 16.34
N ARG A 199 2.08 6.91 15.13
CA ARG A 199 2.35 6.28 13.82
C ARG A 199 1.87 4.82 13.81
N GLN A 200 0.60 4.63 14.18
CA GLN A 200 -0.06 3.33 14.27
C GLN A 200 -1.16 3.23 13.21
N ASP A 201 -0.87 2.57 12.07
CA ASP A 201 -1.77 2.56 10.91
C ASP A 201 -2.92 1.51 10.98
N TRP A 202 -3.12 0.85 12.13
CA TRP A 202 -3.97 -0.35 12.26
C TRP A 202 -5.34 -0.11 12.89
N LEU A 203 -5.60 1.09 13.43
CA LEU A 203 -6.89 1.47 13.99
C LEU A 203 -7.73 2.10 12.88
N LYS A 204 -8.85 1.45 12.53
CA LYS A 204 -9.90 2.01 11.69
C LYS A 204 -11.23 1.79 12.41
N LEU A 205 -11.98 2.89 12.57
CA LEU A 205 -13.32 3.00 13.16
C LEU A 205 -13.40 2.94 14.70
N GLY A 206 -13.71 4.10 15.32
CA GLY A 206 -14.41 4.22 16.60
C GLY A 206 -13.67 3.87 17.90
N ASP A 207 -12.45 3.34 17.84
CA ASP A 207 -11.66 3.01 19.05
C ASP A 207 -10.89 4.24 19.56
N LYS A 208 -11.56 5.07 20.37
CA LYS A 208 -10.98 6.26 21.01
C LYS A 208 -10.08 5.89 22.19
N ASN A 209 -8.76 5.77 21.97
CA ASN A 209 -7.81 5.51 23.05
C ASN A 209 -6.58 6.44 23.00
N THR A 210 -6.81 7.72 23.30
CA THR A 210 -5.77 8.76 23.41
C THR A 210 -4.67 8.37 24.40
N THR A 211 -5.00 7.69 25.49
CA THR A 211 -4.04 7.19 26.49
C THR A 211 -3.10 6.13 25.90
N PHE A 212 -3.63 5.25 25.04
CA PHE A 212 -2.87 4.26 24.30
C PHE A 212 -1.91 4.91 23.30
N PHE A 213 -2.39 5.86 22.49
CA PHE A 213 -1.55 6.58 21.53
C PHE A 213 -0.45 7.38 22.24
N HIS A 214 -0.79 8.05 23.34
CA HIS A 214 0.17 8.77 24.19
C HIS A 214 1.25 7.83 24.77
N ARG A 215 0.86 6.70 25.39
CA ARG A 215 1.81 5.71 25.93
C ARG A 215 2.68 5.08 24.84
N CYS A 216 2.13 4.82 23.65
CA CYS A 216 2.90 4.32 22.51
C CYS A 216 3.93 5.34 22.04
N ALA A 217 3.54 6.61 21.90
CA ALA A 217 4.43 7.70 21.53
C ALA A 217 5.54 7.90 22.58
N LEU A 218 5.22 7.84 23.86
CA LEU A 218 6.20 7.92 24.96
C LEU A 218 7.17 6.74 24.98
N THR A 219 6.67 5.51 24.84
CA THR A 219 7.51 4.31 24.80
C THR A 219 8.48 4.35 23.61
N ARG A 220 7.99 4.80 22.45
CA ARG A 220 8.81 5.01 21.25
C ARG A 220 9.84 6.12 21.44
N LYS A 221 9.46 7.24 22.10
CA LYS A 221 10.39 8.33 22.44
C LYS A 221 11.52 7.80 23.32
N ARG A 222 11.19 7.09 24.41
CA ARG A 222 12.17 6.49 25.32
C ARG A 222 13.12 5.50 24.62
N ALA A 223 12.61 4.68 23.71
CA ALA A 223 13.42 3.72 22.97
C ALA A 223 14.36 4.37 21.94
N ASN A 224 14.01 5.56 21.44
CA ASN A 224 14.78 6.28 20.42
C ASN A 224 15.73 7.34 21.00
N THR A 225 15.57 7.72 22.27
CA THR A 225 16.48 8.67 22.93
C THR A 225 17.84 8.04 23.17
N ILE A 226 18.89 8.69 22.68
CA ILE A 226 20.28 8.29 22.92
C ILE A 226 20.71 8.92 24.24
N SER A 227 20.90 8.10 25.26
CA SER A 227 21.31 8.54 26.61
C SER A 227 22.81 8.39 26.86
N LYS A 228 23.48 7.52 26.09
CA LYS A 228 24.89 7.18 26.26
C LYS A 228 25.48 6.69 24.96
N LEU A 229 26.73 7.05 24.68
CA LEU A 229 27.49 6.59 23.53
C LEU A 229 28.89 6.14 23.95
N VAL A 230 29.36 5.01 23.42
CA VAL A 230 30.72 4.50 23.65
C VAL A 230 31.55 4.66 22.37
N THR A 231 32.68 5.36 22.45
CA THR A 231 33.61 5.62 21.34
C THR A 231 34.37 4.36 20.92
N GLU A 232 35.09 4.40 19.79
CA GLU A 232 35.96 3.29 19.34
C GLU A 232 37.13 3.01 20.30
N GLU A 233 37.55 4.01 21.07
CA GLU A 233 38.59 3.92 22.11
C GLU A 233 38.05 3.42 23.46
N GLY A 234 36.76 3.08 23.55
CA GLY A 234 36.12 2.57 24.76
C GLY A 234 35.70 3.63 25.78
N LYS A 235 35.78 4.93 25.44
CA LYS A 235 35.35 6.04 26.30
C LYS A 235 33.83 6.22 26.25
N GLU A 236 33.22 6.41 27.42
CA GLU A 236 31.77 6.62 27.54
C GLU A 236 31.42 8.12 27.57
N ILE A 237 30.47 8.54 26.74
CA ILE A 237 29.98 9.91 26.60
C ILE A 237 28.49 9.94 26.95
N GLU A 238 28.13 10.74 27.96
CA GLU A 238 26.74 10.93 28.42
C GLU A 238 26.23 12.37 28.20
N GLU A 239 27.13 13.31 27.88
CA GLU A 239 26.80 14.71 27.62
C GLU A 239 26.22 14.93 26.21
N GLU A 240 25.12 15.69 26.11
CA GLU A 240 24.38 15.89 24.84
C GLU A 240 25.23 16.56 23.74
N LEU A 241 26.07 17.54 24.10
CA LEU A 241 27.01 18.18 23.18
C LEU A 241 28.15 17.23 22.77
N GLY A 242 28.65 16.43 23.70
CA GLY A 242 29.67 15.41 23.42
C GLY A 242 29.16 14.34 22.45
N ILE A 243 27.90 13.89 22.62
CA ILE A 243 27.26 12.93 21.70
C ILE A 243 27.08 13.56 20.30
N LEU A 244 26.69 14.84 20.22
CA LEU A 244 26.55 15.56 18.95
C LEU A 244 27.87 15.66 18.19
N ASN A 245 28.95 16.05 18.87
CA ASN A 245 30.27 16.21 18.28
C ASN A 245 30.83 14.87 17.79
N GLU A 246 30.81 13.83 18.63
CA GLU A 246 31.30 12.49 18.27
C GLU A 246 30.53 11.92 17.06
N THR A 247 29.22 12.10 17.05
CA THR A 247 28.39 11.64 15.93
C THR A 247 28.67 12.43 14.66
N SER A 248 28.88 13.74 14.76
CA SER A 248 29.22 14.58 13.61
C SER A 248 30.59 14.20 13.03
N SER A 249 31.61 14.02 13.88
CA SER A 249 32.94 13.54 13.46
C SER A 249 32.89 12.15 12.82
N PHE A 250 32.09 11.24 13.37
CA PHE A 250 31.89 9.90 12.78
C PHE A 250 31.26 9.96 11.39
N PHE A 251 30.23 10.79 11.18
CA PHE A 251 29.61 10.94 9.86
C PHE A 251 30.49 11.71 8.88
N GLN A 252 31.25 12.71 9.35
CA GLN A 252 32.26 13.39 8.53
C GLN A 252 33.33 12.43 8.02
N SER A 253 33.86 11.54 8.87
CA SER A 253 34.80 10.50 8.44
C SER A 253 34.15 9.47 7.52
N LEU A 254 32.85 9.23 7.67
CA LEU A 254 32.12 8.25 6.86
C LEU A 254 31.86 8.73 5.44
N PHE A 255 31.56 10.02 5.26
CA PHE A 255 31.20 10.65 3.98
C PHE A 255 32.38 11.31 3.26
N LYS A 256 33.62 11.15 3.76
CA LYS A 256 34.82 11.72 3.13
C LYS A 256 35.25 10.87 1.91
N THR A 257 35.34 11.50 0.73
CA THR A 257 35.80 10.91 -0.55
C THR A 257 37.21 10.34 -0.43
N LYS A 258 37.49 9.19 -1.06
CA LYS A 258 38.83 8.55 -1.08
C LYS A 258 39.78 9.04 -2.19
N GLY A 259 39.37 9.99 -3.03
CA GLY A 259 40.21 10.59 -4.10
C GLY A 259 39.86 10.08 -5.51
N GLU A 260 40.39 10.75 -6.55
CA GLU A 260 40.16 10.39 -7.96
C GLU A 260 40.97 9.14 -8.33
N VAL A 261 40.25 8.05 -8.65
CA VAL A 261 40.82 6.80 -9.19
C VAL A 261 40.29 6.61 -10.61
N ASP A 262 41.15 6.16 -11.53
CA ASP A 262 40.81 5.88 -12.94
C ASP A 262 39.69 4.81 -13.05
N SER A 263 38.48 5.26 -13.34
CA SER A 263 37.28 4.45 -13.53
C SER A 263 37.27 3.69 -14.87
N GLY A 264 38.20 4.00 -15.78
CA GLY A 264 38.29 3.40 -17.11
C GLY A 264 38.46 1.89 -17.05
N LYS A 265 39.26 1.40 -16.08
CA LYS A 265 39.39 -0.04 -15.84
C LYS A 265 38.05 -0.65 -15.51
N ALA A 266 37.26 -0.07 -14.62
CA ALA A 266 36.04 -0.64 -14.05
C ALA A 266 34.77 -0.52 -14.92
N LEU A 267 34.76 0.43 -15.87
CA LEU A 267 33.67 0.65 -16.82
C LEU A 267 33.82 -0.17 -18.12
N ALA A 268 34.99 -0.79 -18.36
CA ALA A 268 35.30 -1.51 -19.60
C ALA A 268 34.33 -2.67 -19.91
N GLY A 269 33.81 -3.34 -18.89
CA GLY A 269 32.88 -4.47 -19.04
C GLY A 269 31.41 -4.09 -19.27
N ILE A 270 31.04 -2.81 -19.19
CA ILE A 270 29.64 -2.36 -19.30
C ILE A 270 29.23 -2.27 -20.78
N GLU A 271 28.18 -3.02 -21.14
CA GLU A 271 27.54 -2.94 -22.44
C GLU A 271 26.56 -1.77 -22.50
N ARG A 272 26.43 -1.19 -23.68
CA ARG A 272 25.34 -0.27 -23.98
C ARG A 272 24.04 -1.06 -24.10
N ILE A 273 23.17 -0.92 -23.11
CA ILE A 273 21.89 -1.66 -23.01
C ILE A 273 20.71 -0.76 -23.40
N ILE A 274 20.79 0.52 -23.06
CA ILE A 274 19.74 1.50 -23.36
C ILE A 274 19.87 1.94 -24.82
N ARG A 275 18.81 1.72 -25.60
CA ARG A 275 18.75 2.06 -27.02
C ARG A 275 18.31 3.52 -27.22
N ARG A 276 18.38 4.00 -28.47
CA ARG A 276 17.89 5.35 -28.80
C ARG A 276 16.38 5.48 -28.54
N GLU A 277 15.60 4.47 -28.91
CA GLU A 277 14.14 4.41 -28.66
C GLU A 277 13.80 4.56 -27.17
N ASP A 278 14.56 3.89 -26.27
CA ASP A 278 14.36 4.01 -24.83
C ASP A 278 14.62 5.45 -24.35
N ASN A 279 15.65 6.11 -24.88
CA ASN A 279 15.97 7.50 -24.53
C ASN A 279 14.90 8.48 -25.02
N VAL A 280 14.21 8.22 -26.13
CA VAL A 280 13.08 9.07 -26.59
C VAL A 280 11.99 9.14 -25.53
N ILE A 281 11.64 7.99 -24.94
CA ILE A 281 10.64 7.91 -23.86
C ILE A 281 11.15 8.64 -22.61
N LEU A 282 12.40 8.38 -22.21
CA LEU A 282 12.99 8.96 -21.00
C LEU A 282 13.15 10.50 -21.08
N LEU A 283 13.35 11.05 -22.28
CA LEU A 283 13.52 12.49 -22.53
C LEU A 283 12.22 13.23 -22.85
N THR A 284 11.09 12.52 -22.89
CA THR A 284 9.79 13.19 -23.10
C THR A 284 9.55 14.22 -21.99
N PRO A 285 9.05 15.44 -22.29
CA PRO A 285 8.80 16.45 -21.26
C PRO A 285 7.85 15.93 -20.16
N TYR A 286 8.17 16.24 -18.90
CA TYR A 286 7.30 15.92 -17.77
C TYR A 286 6.06 16.82 -17.76
N ARG A 287 4.93 16.28 -17.31
CA ARG A 287 3.65 17.00 -17.22
C ARG A 287 3.10 17.06 -15.80
N ALA A 288 2.09 17.90 -15.58
CA ALA A 288 1.42 18.02 -14.29
C ALA A 288 0.85 16.68 -13.78
N GLU A 289 0.35 15.83 -14.69
CA GLU A 289 -0.18 14.52 -14.33
C GLU A 289 0.88 13.59 -13.73
N ASP A 290 2.13 13.67 -14.20
CA ASP A 290 3.25 12.88 -13.67
C ASP A 290 3.50 13.21 -12.19
N ILE A 291 3.42 14.51 -11.84
CA ILE A 291 3.59 15.04 -10.49
C ILE A 291 2.44 14.60 -9.57
N GLU A 292 1.20 14.66 -10.05
CA GLU A 292 0.05 14.19 -9.29
C GLU A 292 0.10 12.68 -9.01
N ILE A 293 0.49 11.88 -10.00
CA ILE A 293 0.67 10.44 -9.84
C ILE A 293 1.75 10.16 -8.79
N ALA A 294 2.86 10.91 -8.82
CA ALA A 294 3.92 10.79 -7.82
C ALA A 294 3.41 11.11 -6.41
N LEU A 295 2.68 12.22 -6.21
CA LEU A 295 2.12 12.64 -4.92
C LEU A 295 1.08 11.64 -4.37
N LYS A 296 0.13 11.21 -5.22
CA LYS A 296 -0.91 10.23 -4.86
C LYS A 296 -0.31 8.87 -4.53
N GLY A 297 0.84 8.53 -5.10
CA GLY A 297 1.62 7.34 -4.79
C GLY A 297 2.36 7.38 -3.43
N MET A 298 2.39 8.53 -2.74
CA MET A 298 3.08 8.66 -1.44
C MET A 298 2.19 8.29 -0.26
N GLY A 299 2.80 7.70 0.78
CA GLY A 299 2.11 7.41 2.03
C GLY A 299 1.83 8.71 2.82
N PRO A 300 0.57 8.99 3.21
CA PRO A 300 0.14 10.29 3.72
C PRO A 300 0.85 10.70 5.02
N THR A 301 1.07 9.76 5.94
CA THR A 301 1.56 10.01 7.31
C THR A 301 3.05 9.70 7.49
N LYS A 302 3.81 9.57 6.39
CA LYS A 302 5.26 9.36 6.46
C LYS A 302 5.97 10.57 7.12
N ALA A 303 7.14 10.31 7.69
CA ALA A 303 7.92 11.36 8.36
C ALA A 303 8.26 12.51 7.39
N PRO A 304 7.97 13.76 7.75
CA PRO A 304 8.30 14.92 6.93
C PRO A 304 9.80 15.22 6.97
N GLY A 305 10.23 16.09 6.05
CA GLY A 305 11.58 16.63 6.02
C GLY A 305 11.77 17.80 6.99
N PRO A 306 12.79 18.64 6.77
CA PRO A 306 13.13 19.78 7.62
C PRO A 306 12.05 20.87 7.71
N ASP A 307 11.19 20.92 6.70
CA ASP A 307 10.01 21.79 6.54
C ASP A 307 8.86 21.40 7.48
N GLY A 308 8.80 20.13 7.89
CA GLY A 308 7.79 19.62 8.82
C GLY A 308 6.45 19.27 8.19
N PHE A 309 6.27 19.43 6.87
CA PHE A 309 5.02 19.13 6.18
C PHE A 309 4.98 17.68 5.68
N PRO A 310 4.00 16.86 6.11
CA PRO A 310 3.82 15.50 5.60
C PRO A 310 3.13 15.49 4.23
N ALA A 311 3.23 14.38 3.49
CA ALA A 311 2.55 14.24 2.19
C ALA A 311 1.03 14.46 2.28
N LEU A 312 0.41 14.13 3.43
CA LEU A 312 -1.01 14.39 3.70
C LEU A 312 -1.39 15.88 3.56
N PHE A 313 -0.48 16.80 3.90
CA PHE A 313 -0.73 18.23 3.75
C PHE A 313 -0.95 18.58 2.27
N PHE A 314 0.01 18.22 1.41
CA PHE A 314 -0.08 18.44 -0.03
C PHE A 314 -1.26 17.69 -0.66
N GLN A 315 -1.54 16.46 -0.24
CA GLN A 315 -2.69 15.69 -0.75
C GLN A 315 -4.04 16.32 -0.39
N ARG A 316 -4.16 16.96 0.78
CA ARG A 316 -5.42 17.57 1.25
C ARG A 316 -5.63 18.99 0.73
N TYR A 317 -4.56 19.77 0.68
CA TYR A 317 -4.59 21.20 0.33
C TYR A 317 -4.06 21.46 -1.09
N TRP A 318 -4.11 20.45 -1.97
CA TRP A 318 -3.64 20.55 -3.35
C TRP A 318 -4.33 21.66 -4.15
N HIS A 319 -5.60 21.95 -3.87
CA HIS A 319 -6.33 23.06 -4.48
C HIS A 319 -5.79 24.46 -4.11
N ILE A 320 -4.91 24.55 -3.10
CA ILE A 320 -4.29 25.80 -2.67
C ILE A 320 -2.83 25.87 -3.13
N VAL A 321 -2.06 24.80 -2.88
CA VAL A 321 -0.60 24.79 -3.12
C VAL A 321 -0.19 24.05 -4.39
N GLY A 322 -1.14 23.45 -5.11
CA GLY A 322 -0.88 22.53 -6.22
C GLY A 322 -0.20 23.20 -7.39
N ASP A 323 -0.71 24.36 -7.83
CA ASP A 323 -0.19 25.06 -9.00
C ASP A 323 1.26 25.52 -8.79
N ASP A 324 1.56 26.08 -7.61
CA ASP A 324 2.93 26.48 -7.24
C ASP A 324 3.89 25.28 -7.18
N VAL A 325 3.44 24.18 -6.57
CA VAL A 325 4.26 22.96 -6.46
C VAL A 325 4.48 22.33 -7.84
N ILE A 326 3.46 22.34 -8.72
CA ILE A 326 3.57 21.84 -10.09
C ILE A 326 4.56 22.69 -10.87
N LYS A 327 4.39 24.01 -10.87
CA LYS A 327 5.28 24.96 -11.57
C LYS A 327 6.73 24.76 -11.12
N PHE A 328 6.97 24.68 -9.82
CA PHE A 328 8.31 24.44 -9.28
C PHE A 328 8.89 23.08 -9.69
N CYS A 329 8.10 22.00 -9.60
CA CYS A 329 8.57 20.66 -9.97
C CYS A 329 8.88 20.57 -11.47
N LEU A 330 8.03 21.17 -12.33
CA LEU A 330 8.26 21.21 -13.77
C LEU A 330 9.46 22.06 -14.15
N GLY A 331 9.68 23.19 -13.48
CA GLY A 331 10.88 24.00 -13.68
C GLY A 331 12.17 23.21 -13.40
N ILE A 332 12.18 22.34 -12.38
CA ILE A 332 13.33 21.46 -12.12
C ILE A 332 13.45 20.35 -13.17
N LEU A 333 12.33 19.72 -13.52
CA LEU A 333 12.29 18.54 -14.40
C LEU A 333 12.55 18.87 -15.88
N ASN A 334 12.09 20.02 -16.35
CA ASN A 334 12.12 20.42 -17.76
C ASN A 334 13.04 21.63 -18.03
N GLU A 335 13.16 22.57 -17.09
CA GLU A 335 13.77 23.91 -17.33
C GLU A 335 15.09 24.11 -16.58
N ASN A 336 15.67 23.05 -16.00
CA ASN A 336 16.94 23.08 -15.30
C ASN A 336 16.98 24.00 -14.05
N GLN A 337 15.83 24.28 -13.44
CA GLN A 337 15.75 25.04 -12.19
C GLN A 337 16.49 24.33 -11.05
N ILE A 338 17.09 25.11 -10.14
CA ILE A 338 17.80 24.61 -8.95
C ILE A 338 16.86 24.41 -7.75
N PHE A 339 17.16 23.44 -6.89
CA PHE A 339 16.33 23.11 -5.71
C PHE A 339 16.38 24.16 -4.58
N GLY A 340 17.41 25.02 -4.52
CA GLY A 340 17.60 25.97 -3.41
C GLY A 340 17.65 25.30 -2.03
N ASP A 341 17.06 25.93 -1.02
CA ASP A 341 17.02 25.43 0.36
C ASP A 341 16.07 24.23 0.58
N LEU A 342 15.27 23.85 -0.44
CA LEU A 342 14.32 22.73 -0.35
C LEU A 342 15.01 21.36 -0.40
N ASN A 343 16.29 21.29 -0.79
CA ASN A 343 17.09 20.05 -0.77
C ASN A 343 17.84 19.82 0.55
N TYR A 344 17.40 20.47 1.64
CA TYR A 344 17.89 20.18 2.98
C TYR A 344 17.33 18.85 3.50
N THR A 345 18.17 18.05 4.16
CA THR A 345 17.86 16.68 4.56
C THR A 345 18.30 16.38 5.99
N ASP A 346 17.37 16.01 6.88
CA ASP A 346 17.73 15.70 8.28
C ASP A 346 18.06 14.20 8.45
N ILE A 347 19.26 13.85 8.92
CA ILE A 347 19.65 12.48 9.28
C ILE A 347 19.16 12.18 10.70
N VAL A 348 18.31 11.16 10.84
CA VAL A 348 17.81 10.67 12.14
C VAL A 348 18.33 9.25 12.41
N LEU A 349 18.79 9.00 13.63
CA LEU A 349 19.30 7.70 14.06
C LEU A 349 18.18 6.78 14.58
N ILE A 350 18.09 5.57 14.03
CA ILE A 350 17.14 4.53 14.48
C ILE A 350 17.90 3.33 15.04
N PRO A 351 17.57 2.84 16.25
CA PRO A 351 18.24 1.68 16.85
C PRO A 351 18.01 0.39 16.06
N LYS A 352 19.09 -0.35 15.75
CA LYS A 352 19.05 -1.68 15.11
C LYS A 352 18.87 -2.80 16.13
N VAL A 353 19.34 -2.60 17.37
CA VAL A 353 19.35 -3.58 18.45
C VAL A 353 18.72 -3.00 19.73
N PRO A 354 18.22 -3.84 20.66
CA PRO A 354 17.77 -3.39 21.97
C PRO A 354 18.96 -2.80 22.76
N LYS A 355 18.78 -1.62 23.36
CA LYS A 355 19.82 -0.90 24.14
C LYS A 355 21.13 -0.66 23.37
N PRO A 356 21.11 0.18 22.33
CA PRO A 356 22.31 0.48 21.54
C PRO A 356 23.34 1.30 22.35
N SER A 357 24.60 0.88 22.35
CA SER A 357 25.73 1.60 22.98
C SER A 357 26.69 2.29 22.01
N HIS A 358 26.87 1.77 20.79
CA HIS A 358 27.79 2.30 19.77
C HIS A 358 27.05 2.87 18.55
N LEU A 359 27.64 3.82 17.81
CA LEU A 359 27.02 4.42 16.61
C LEU A 359 26.69 3.40 15.51
N VAL A 360 27.46 2.31 15.40
CA VAL A 360 27.19 1.20 14.47
C VAL A 360 25.87 0.47 14.73
N ASN A 361 25.38 0.55 15.98
CA ASN A 361 24.10 -0.02 16.41
C ASN A 361 22.90 0.84 15.97
N PHE A 362 23.13 2.00 15.37
CA PHE A 362 22.09 2.84 14.80
C PHE A 362 22.10 2.77 13.26
N ARG A 363 20.93 2.94 12.66
CA ARG A 363 20.73 3.14 11.22
C ARG A 363 20.45 4.64 10.99
N PRO A 364 21.28 5.35 10.22
CA PRO A 364 20.96 6.71 9.79
C PRO A 364 19.81 6.65 8.78
N ILE A 365 18.84 7.57 8.89
CA ILE A 365 17.75 7.74 7.93
C ILE A 365 17.66 9.22 7.57
N SER A 366 17.84 9.49 6.28
CA SER A 366 17.74 10.82 5.69
C SER A 366 16.27 11.22 5.47
N LEU A 367 15.85 12.35 6.05
CA LEU A 367 14.52 12.91 5.93
C LEU A 367 14.55 14.12 4.99
N CYS A 368 14.28 13.89 3.71
CA CYS A 368 14.17 14.94 2.70
C CYS A 368 12.80 15.63 2.73
N SER A 369 12.70 16.85 2.20
CA SER A 369 11.42 17.55 1.97
C SER A 369 10.47 16.73 1.09
N VAL A 370 9.16 16.97 1.23
CA VAL A 370 8.17 16.24 0.40
C VAL A 370 8.25 16.68 -1.05
N ILE A 371 8.49 17.97 -1.31
CA ILE A 371 8.62 18.51 -2.66
C ILE A 371 9.80 17.85 -3.41
N TYR A 372 10.96 17.72 -2.77
CA TYR A 372 12.09 16.95 -3.35
C TYR A 372 11.68 15.50 -3.65
N LYS A 373 10.99 14.84 -2.73
CA LYS A 373 10.51 13.47 -2.93
C LYS A 373 9.56 13.36 -4.12
N ILE A 374 8.78 14.40 -4.43
CA ILE A 374 7.87 14.40 -5.59
C ILE A 374 8.73 14.34 -6.85
N VAL A 375 9.67 15.26 -7.02
CA VAL A 375 10.60 15.29 -8.17
C VAL A 375 11.34 13.96 -8.32
N ALA A 376 11.97 13.48 -7.25
CA ALA A 376 12.72 12.21 -7.28
C ALA A 376 11.82 11.00 -7.59
N LYS A 377 10.57 10.99 -7.09
CA LYS A 377 9.60 9.92 -7.36
C LYS A 377 9.12 9.97 -8.80
N THR A 378 8.93 11.15 -9.38
CA THR A 378 8.56 11.34 -10.78
C THR A 378 9.64 10.79 -11.71
N ILE A 379 10.91 11.14 -11.47
CA ILE A 379 12.06 10.59 -12.22
C ILE A 379 12.13 9.06 -12.06
N ALA A 380 11.98 8.56 -10.82
CA ALA A 380 12.04 7.13 -10.54
C ALA A 380 10.91 6.34 -11.22
N ASN A 381 9.71 6.90 -11.32
CA ASN A 381 8.59 6.28 -12.03
C ASN A 381 8.90 6.13 -13.53
N ARG A 382 9.52 7.14 -14.16
CA ARG A 382 9.94 7.08 -15.57
C ARG A 382 11.07 6.07 -15.80
N LEU A 383 12.07 6.05 -14.90
CA LEU A 383 13.17 5.07 -14.95
C LEU A 383 12.68 3.62 -14.77
N GLN A 384 11.56 3.39 -14.05
CA GLN A 384 11.01 2.05 -13.86
C GLN A 384 10.59 1.36 -15.17
N GLU A 385 10.31 2.12 -16.23
CA GLU A 385 9.92 1.57 -17.54
C GLU A 385 11.07 0.86 -18.27
N VAL A 386 12.32 1.15 -17.90
CA VAL A 386 13.54 0.61 -18.54
C VAL A 386 14.46 -0.14 -17.57
N ILE A 387 14.10 -0.18 -16.28
CA ILE A 387 14.97 -0.70 -15.22
C ILE A 387 15.16 -2.23 -15.29
N ASP A 388 14.18 -2.94 -15.84
CA ASP A 388 14.22 -4.38 -16.02
C ASP A 388 15.21 -4.82 -17.10
N LYS A 389 15.37 -4.00 -18.16
CA LYS A 389 16.36 -4.18 -19.24
C LYS A 389 17.79 -3.97 -18.72
N SER A 390 17.96 -2.98 -17.85
CA SER A 390 19.27 -2.52 -17.36
C SER A 390 19.80 -3.31 -16.14
N ILE A 391 18.99 -4.18 -15.52
CA ILE A 391 19.36 -4.98 -14.34
C ILE A 391 19.40 -6.49 -14.65
N ASN A 392 20.54 -7.12 -14.36
CA ASN A 392 20.77 -8.55 -14.57
C ASN A 392 19.71 -9.43 -13.90
N LYS A 393 19.31 -10.53 -14.55
CA LYS A 393 18.30 -11.50 -14.09
C LYS A 393 18.56 -12.09 -12.69
N VAL A 394 19.82 -12.08 -12.19
CA VAL A 394 20.18 -12.56 -10.84
C VAL A 394 19.93 -11.55 -9.71
N GLN A 395 19.61 -10.29 -10.02
CA GLN A 395 19.29 -9.26 -9.02
C GLN A 395 17.78 -9.16 -8.83
N SER A 396 17.27 -9.49 -7.63
CA SER A 396 15.82 -9.58 -7.39
C SER A 396 15.24 -8.43 -6.57
N ALA A 397 16.07 -7.67 -5.86
CA ALA A 397 15.61 -6.59 -5.00
C ALA A 397 15.13 -5.37 -5.82
N PHE A 398 13.99 -4.79 -5.42
CA PHE A 398 13.42 -3.54 -5.93
C PHE A 398 13.09 -3.49 -7.43
N VAL A 399 12.99 -4.65 -8.09
CA VAL A 399 12.58 -4.75 -9.50
C VAL A 399 11.15 -5.29 -9.57
N PRO A 400 10.20 -4.58 -10.22
CA PRO A 400 8.85 -5.09 -10.42
C PRO A 400 8.82 -6.50 -11.02
N GLY A 401 7.95 -7.37 -10.53
CA GLY A 401 7.82 -8.76 -10.99
C GLY A 401 8.84 -9.76 -10.43
N ARG A 402 9.94 -9.31 -9.78
CA ARG A 402 10.92 -10.20 -9.13
C ARG A 402 10.62 -10.34 -7.63
N LEU A 403 10.55 -11.58 -7.12
CA LEU A 403 10.19 -11.83 -5.72
C LEU A 403 11.41 -12.18 -4.87
N ILE A 404 11.39 -11.76 -3.60
CA ILE A 404 12.41 -12.16 -2.61
C ILE A 404 12.50 -13.69 -2.45
N THR A 405 11.39 -14.41 -2.66
CA THR A 405 11.34 -15.88 -2.61
C THR A 405 12.21 -16.53 -3.67
N ASP A 406 12.42 -15.86 -4.81
CA ASP A 406 13.17 -16.39 -5.95
C ASP A 406 14.65 -16.55 -5.58
N ASN A 407 15.21 -15.54 -4.91
CA ASN A 407 16.58 -15.58 -4.39
C ASN A 407 16.77 -16.64 -3.30
N VAL A 408 15.79 -16.79 -2.39
CA VAL A 408 15.86 -17.82 -1.35
C VAL A 408 15.86 -19.22 -1.97
N LEU A 409 14.97 -19.48 -2.93
CA LEU A 409 14.89 -20.77 -3.62
C LEU A 409 16.18 -21.08 -4.39
N LEU A 410 16.73 -20.10 -5.13
CA LEU A 410 17.99 -20.26 -5.85
C LEU A 410 19.18 -20.51 -4.91
N ALA A 411 19.33 -19.69 -3.87
CA ALA A 411 20.40 -19.86 -2.88
C ALA A 411 20.32 -21.24 -2.22
N TYR A 412 19.11 -21.66 -1.84
CA TYR A 412 18.87 -22.97 -1.23
C TYR A 412 19.24 -24.12 -2.17
N GLU A 413 18.85 -24.05 -3.45
CA GLU A 413 19.18 -25.10 -4.44
C GLU A 413 20.67 -25.21 -4.72
N ILE A 414 21.37 -24.07 -4.82
CA ILE A 414 22.81 -24.04 -5.09
C ILE A 414 23.57 -24.58 -3.87
N LEU A 415 23.25 -24.12 -2.65
CA LEU A 415 23.87 -24.62 -1.42
C LEU A 415 23.60 -26.11 -1.20
N HIS A 416 22.39 -26.60 -1.50
CA HIS A 416 22.09 -28.02 -1.48
C HIS A 416 22.97 -28.82 -2.45
N THR A 417 23.24 -28.27 -3.64
CA THR A 417 24.10 -28.90 -4.65
C THR A 417 25.56 -28.96 -4.18
N ILE A 418 26.08 -27.87 -3.60
CA ILE A 418 27.42 -27.80 -3.00
C ILE A 418 27.59 -28.88 -1.93
N LYS A 419 26.59 -29.07 -1.06
CA LYS A 419 26.63 -30.09 0.01
C LYS A 419 26.55 -31.53 -0.50
N GLN A 420 25.89 -31.78 -1.62
CA GLN A 420 25.83 -33.12 -2.21
C GLN A 420 27.10 -33.51 -2.99
N LYS A 421 27.98 -32.54 -3.29
CA LYS A 421 29.23 -32.79 -4.00
C LYS A 421 30.26 -33.47 -3.08
N ARG A 422 30.21 -34.80 -3.03
CA ARG A 422 31.12 -35.66 -2.25
C ARG A 422 32.30 -36.23 -3.03
N VAL A 423 32.23 -36.20 -4.37
CA VAL A 423 33.20 -36.86 -5.27
C VAL A 423 33.64 -35.88 -6.36
N GLY A 424 34.91 -35.98 -6.78
CA GLY A 424 35.52 -35.19 -7.85
C GLY A 424 36.70 -34.33 -7.39
N LYS A 425 37.66 -34.08 -8.29
CA LYS A 425 38.96 -33.42 -8.02
C LYS A 425 38.87 -31.94 -7.59
N LYS A 426 37.74 -31.26 -7.82
CA LYS A 426 37.56 -29.81 -7.59
C LYS A 426 36.49 -29.52 -6.52
N GLY A 427 36.89 -28.86 -5.43
CA GLY A 427 35.99 -28.32 -4.41
C GLY A 427 35.21 -27.09 -4.89
N LEU A 428 34.07 -26.81 -4.26
CA LEU A 428 33.25 -25.61 -4.48
C LEU A 428 33.17 -24.80 -3.19
N MET A 429 33.02 -23.48 -3.33
CA MET A 429 32.77 -22.56 -2.22
C MET A 429 31.62 -21.60 -2.49
N ALA A 430 30.95 -21.17 -1.42
CA ALA A 430 30.01 -20.06 -1.41
C ALA A 430 30.47 -19.04 -0.36
N VAL A 431 30.63 -17.78 -0.75
CA VAL A 431 31.07 -16.68 0.11
C VAL A 431 29.90 -15.73 0.30
N LYS A 432 29.42 -15.59 1.54
CA LYS A 432 28.44 -14.56 1.92
C LYS A 432 29.20 -13.30 2.31
N LEU A 433 28.97 -12.21 1.58
CA LEU A 433 29.56 -10.90 1.81
C LEU A 433 28.57 -9.99 2.53
N ASP A 434 29.07 -9.24 3.51
CA ASP A 434 28.35 -8.16 4.20
C ASP A 434 28.95 -6.83 3.76
N MET A 435 28.20 -6.05 2.97
CA MET A 435 28.68 -4.75 2.51
C MET A 435 28.41 -3.68 3.57
N SER A 436 29.45 -2.96 3.99
CA SER A 436 29.34 -1.90 5.00
C SER A 436 28.66 -0.67 4.41
N LYS A 437 27.48 -0.34 4.93
CA LYS A 437 26.81 0.96 4.75
C LYS A 437 26.68 1.37 3.27
N VAL A 438 26.15 0.44 2.47
CA VAL A 438 26.07 0.52 1.00
C VAL A 438 25.55 1.85 0.48
N TYR A 439 24.51 2.43 1.07
CA TYR A 439 23.94 3.68 0.56
C TYR A 439 24.76 4.94 0.90
N ASP A 440 25.66 4.83 1.88
CA ASP A 440 26.32 5.98 2.52
C ASP A 440 27.75 6.23 1.99
N ARG A 441 28.26 5.41 1.05
CA ARG A 441 29.71 5.18 0.94
C ARG A 441 30.34 5.22 -0.44
N VAL A 442 29.68 5.73 -1.46
CA VAL A 442 30.29 5.65 -2.79
C VAL A 442 30.26 6.97 -3.50
N GLU A 443 30.93 6.96 -4.63
CA GLU A 443 31.22 8.12 -5.41
C GLU A 443 30.17 8.36 -6.51
N TRP A 444 29.61 9.57 -6.51
CA TRP A 444 28.59 10.02 -7.46
C TRP A 444 29.08 10.00 -8.91
N LYS A 445 30.33 10.44 -9.12
CA LYS A 445 31.01 10.46 -10.42
C LYS A 445 31.01 9.08 -11.08
N PHE A 446 31.18 8.03 -10.27
CA PHE A 446 31.13 6.67 -10.77
C PHE A 446 29.72 6.28 -11.27
N ILE A 447 28.64 6.75 -10.65
CA ILE A 447 27.26 6.51 -11.14
C ILE A 447 27.03 7.19 -12.48
N GLU A 448 27.47 8.44 -12.60
CA GLU A 448 27.30 9.22 -13.83
C GLU A 448 27.98 8.54 -15.00
N GLU A 449 29.25 8.16 -14.83
CA GLU A 449 30.02 7.46 -15.84
C GLU A 449 29.43 6.06 -16.16
N MET A 450 28.89 5.36 -15.15
CA MET A 450 28.16 4.10 -15.34
C MET A 450 26.90 4.31 -16.20
N MET A 451 26.09 5.33 -15.90
CA MET A 451 24.85 5.61 -16.64
C MET A 451 25.14 6.00 -18.09
N ILE A 452 26.14 6.86 -18.31
CA ILE A 452 26.60 7.24 -19.65
C ILE A 452 27.05 5.99 -20.42
N LYS A 453 27.86 5.13 -19.80
CA LYS A 453 28.36 3.90 -20.44
C LYS A 453 27.24 2.91 -20.77
N MET A 454 26.18 2.85 -19.96
CA MET A 454 25.00 2.01 -20.20
C MET A 454 24.11 2.53 -21.36
N GLY A 455 24.34 3.76 -21.81
CA GLY A 455 23.64 4.37 -22.96
C GLY A 455 22.52 5.32 -22.60
N PHE A 456 22.39 5.75 -21.34
CA PHE A 456 21.45 6.79 -20.94
C PHE A 456 21.87 8.15 -21.52
N ALA A 457 20.90 8.97 -21.91
CA ALA A 457 21.13 10.33 -22.39
C ALA A 457 21.79 11.21 -21.30
N SER A 458 22.76 12.02 -21.70
CA SER A 458 23.51 12.93 -20.83
C SER A 458 22.61 13.88 -20.05
N GLU A 459 21.51 14.31 -20.65
CA GLU A 459 20.53 15.24 -20.10
C GLU A 459 19.81 14.63 -18.89
N LEU A 460 19.45 13.35 -18.98
CA LEU A 460 18.85 12.61 -17.87
C LEU A 460 19.87 12.35 -16.76
N VAL A 461 21.12 12.02 -17.12
CA VAL A 461 22.20 11.82 -16.15
C VAL A 461 22.49 13.12 -15.40
N ALA A 462 22.51 14.26 -16.10
CA ALA A 462 22.68 15.58 -15.50
C ALA A 462 21.50 15.93 -14.56
N LEU A 463 20.26 15.65 -14.95
CA LEU A 463 19.09 15.85 -14.08
C LEU A 463 19.20 15.04 -12.77
N ILE A 464 19.59 13.78 -12.85
CA ILE A 464 19.78 12.90 -11.69
C ILE A 464 20.95 13.41 -10.84
N SER A 465 22.08 13.76 -11.47
CA SER A 465 23.26 14.32 -10.80
C SER A 465 22.90 15.56 -9.99
N ARG A 466 22.14 16.51 -10.55
CA ARG A 466 21.66 17.69 -9.82
C ARG A 466 20.81 17.34 -8.59
N CYS A 467 20.00 16.29 -8.66
CA CYS A 467 19.17 15.87 -7.53
C CYS A 467 19.98 15.31 -6.36
N VAL A 468 21.15 14.71 -6.63
CA VAL A 468 21.98 14.02 -5.63
C VAL A 468 23.21 14.81 -5.18
N THR A 469 23.62 15.84 -5.93
CA THR A 469 24.77 16.70 -5.59
C THR A 469 24.38 18.00 -4.89
N SER A 470 23.10 18.40 -4.99
CA SER A 470 22.61 19.65 -4.40
C SER A 470 22.07 19.51 -2.98
N ALA A 471 22.14 18.33 -2.36
CA ALA A 471 21.54 18.11 -1.06
C ALA A 471 22.47 18.52 0.10
N LYS A 472 21.89 19.15 1.11
CA LYS A 472 22.60 19.53 2.34
C LYS A 472 22.04 18.69 3.46
N TYR A 473 22.87 17.99 4.23
CA TYR A 473 22.38 17.08 5.28
C TYR A 473 22.35 17.80 6.61
N SER A 474 21.70 17.26 7.63
CA SER A 474 21.94 17.67 9.01
C SER A 474 21.62 16.53 9.97
N VAL A 475 22.57 16.09 10.80
CA VAL A 475 22.42 15.06 11.81
C VAL A 475 21.58 15.60 12.94
N ASN A 476 20.39 15.05 13.08
CA ASN A 476 19.44 15.38 14.13
C ASN A 476 19.57 14.40 15.29
N ILE A 477 20.25 14.84 16.36
CA ILE A 477 20.33 14.11 17.63
C ILE A 477 19.52 14.87 18.66
N ASN A 478 18.50 14.20 19.21
CA ASN A 478 17.62 14.75 20.25
C ASN A 478 16.99 16.13 19.92
N GLY A 479 17.03 16.59 18.65
CA GLY A 479 16.51 17.89 18.21
C GLY A 479 17.54 18.92 17.74
N ARG A 480 18.85 18.62 17.71
CA ARG A 480 19.94 19.53 17.25
C ARG A 480 20.60 19.01 15.96
N ARG A 481 21.00 19.90 15.01
CA ARG A 481 21.35 19.64 13.58
C ARG A 481 22.85 19.85 13.24
N GLY A 482 23.44 19.10 12.26
CA GLY A 482 24.76 19.38 11.62
C GLY A 482 25.15 18.51 10.36
N GLU A 483 25.80 19.04 9.31
CA GLU A 483 25.66 18.56 7.88
C GLU A 483 26.74 17.63 7.22
N PHE A 484 26.37 16.67 6.30
CA PHE A 484 26.95 16.29 4.94
C PHE A 484 26.48 14.93 4.22
N GLU A 485 26.82 14.69 2.90
CA GLU A 485 26.27 13.74 1.81
C GLU A 485 27.27 12.74 1.06
N GLY A 486 26.85 11.56 0.48
CA GLY A 486 27.61 10.70 -0.54
C GLY A 486 27.23 9.18 -0.83
N PHE A 487 27.30 8.54 -2.06
CA PHE A 487 26.59 7.26 -2.56
C PHE A 487 27.10 6.33 -3.75
N SER A 488 26.52 5.09 -3.88
CA SER A 488 26.84 3.77 -4.59
C SER A 488 26.77 3.44 -6.11
N SER A 489 27.59 2.43 -6.58
CA SER A 489 28.02 2.13 -8.00
C SER A 489 28.62 0.75 -8.50
N LEU A 490 29.78 0.23 -8.09
CA LEU A 490 30.70 -0.48 -9.04
C LEU A 490 30.60 -2.01 -9.39
N MET A 491 29.51 -2.74 -9.11
CA MET A 491 29.56 -4.23 -9.03
C MET A 491 29.49 -5.00 -10.37
N ARG A 492 29.71 -4.36 -11.53
CA ARG A 492 29.32 -4.97 -12.83
C ARG A 492 30.43 -5.56 -13.69
N MET A 493 31.70 -5.38 -13.38
CA MET A 493 32.74 -5.69 -14.36
C MET A 493 33.32 -7.12 -14.32
N ALA A 494 33.38 -7.76 -13.16
CA ALA A 494 34.13 -9.01 -12.98
C ALA A 494 33.60 -10.24 -13.76
N ARG A 495 32.39 -10.17 -14.33
CA ARG A 495 31.75 -11.34 -14.96
C ARG A 495 32.18 -11.57 -16.42
N ARG A 496 32.72 -10.57 -17.12
CA ARG A 496 32.87 -10.60 -18.59
C ARG A 496 34.19 -11.21 -19.08
N ASN A 497 35.23 -11.25 -18.24
CA ASN A 497 36.56 -11.75 -18.61
C ASN A 497 36.79 -13.26 -18.38
N GLY A 498 35.75 -14.04 -18.03
CA GLY A 498 35.87 -15.51 -17.91
C GLY A 498 36.67 -16.04 -16.71
N LEU A 499 37.11 -15.16 -15.80
CA LEU A 499 37.99 -15.47 -14.66
C LEU A 499 37.26 -16.13 -13.46
N ILE A 500 35.92 -16.02 -13.39
CA ILE A 500 35.07 -16.70 -12.39
C ILE A 500 34.10 -17.67 -13.07
N LYS A 501 34.26 -18.97 -12.82
CA LYS A 501 33.30 -20.00 -13.27
C LYS A 501 32.17 -20.15 -12.25
N GLY A 502 30.96 -19.73 -12.62
CA GLY A 502 29.75 -19.88 -11.80
C GLY A 502 29.36 -21.35 -11.55
N ILE A 503 28.62 -21.59 -10.47
CA ILE A 503 28.17 -22.94 -10.08
C ILE A 503 26.88 -23.27 -10.82
N LYS A 504 26.84 -24.43 -11.48
CA LYS A 504 25.61 -24.98 -12.07
C LYS A 504 24.89 -25.86 -11.04
N ALA A 505 23.59 -25.62 -10.82
CA ALA A 505 22.78 -26.47 -9.94
C ALA A 505 22.58 -27.90 -10.48
N CYS A 506 22.75 -28.11 -11.79
CA CYS A 506 22.77 -29.40 -12.50
C CYS A 506 23.57 -29.26 -13.82
N ARG A 507 23.97 -30.37 -14.46
CA ARG A 507 24.86 -30.35 -15.65
C ARG A 507 24.33 -29.49 -16.81
N GLN A 508 23.01 -29.47 -17.02
CA GLN A 508 22.34 -28.74 -18.11
C GLN A 508 21.74 -27.38 -17.67
N GLY A 509 21.86 -27.00 -16.39
CA GLY A 509 21.28 -25.76 -15.86
C GLY A 509 22.17 -24.53 -16.05
N PRO A 510 21.61 -23.31 -15.93
CA PRO A 510 22.37 -22.08 -16.05
C PRO A 510 23.42 -21.97 -14.92
N ALA A 511 24.58 -21.41 -15.24
CA ALA A 511 25.64 -21.16 -14.25
C ALA A 511 25.32 -19.90 -13.44
N VAL A 512 25.31 -20.03 -12.12
CA VAL A 512 25.06 -18.93 -11.17
C VAL A 512 26.35 -18.62 -10.42
N SER A 513 26.92 -17.44 -10.65
CA SER A 513 28.16 -16.99 -9.99
C SER A 513 27.92 -16.08 -8.78
N HIS A 514 26.76 -15.42 -8.70
CA HIS A 514 26.39 -14.57 -7.57
C HIS A 514 24.87 -14.41 -7.45
N LEU A 515 24.40 -14.13 -6.23
CA LEU A 515 23.04 -13.72 -5.90
C LEU A 515 23.10 -12.42 -5.10
N LEU A 516 22.28 -11.44 -5.50
CA LEU A 516 22.27 -10.10 -4.91
C LEU A 516 20.85 -9.78 -4.43
N PHE A 517 20.73 -9.42 -3.15
CA PHE A 517 19.52 -8.84 -2.59
C PHE A 517 19.88 -7.63 -1.73
N ALA A 518 19.78 -6.43 -2.30
CA ALA A 518 20.25 -5.19 -1.67
C ALA A 518 21.72 -5.30 -1.21
N ASP A 519 21.98 -5.20 0.10
CA ASP A 519 23.29 -5.29 0.75
C ASP A 519 23.78 -6.73 0.98
N ASP A 520 22.87 -7.71 1.01
CA ASP A 520 23.18 -9.14 1.17
C ASP A 520 23.63 -9.76 -0.17
N CYS A 521 24.93 -10.05 -0.28
CA CYS A 521 25.55 -10.69 -1.45
C CYS A 521 26.05 -12.11 -1.13
N ILE A 522 25.78 -13.06 -2.02
CA ILE A 522 26.40 -14.40 -1.97
C ILE A 522 27.10 -14.65 -3.30
N ILE A 523 28.41 -14.90 -3.27
CA ILE A 523 29.24 -15.25 -4.42
C ILE A 523 29.55 -16.74 -4.40
N PHE A 524 29.54 -17.38 -5.57
CA PHE A 524 29.78 -18.81 -5.75
C PHE A 524 30.99 -19.04 -6.65
N GLY A 525 31.90 -19.94 -6.25
CA GLY A 525 33.14 -20.19 -6.99
C GLY A 525 33.80 -21.54 -6.70
N GLU A 526 34.93 -21.81 -7.37
CA GLU A 526 35.79 -22.97 -7.12
C GLU A 526 36.63 -22.73 -5.84
N ALA A 527 36.71 -23.72 -4.96
CA ALA A 527 37.52 -23.64 -3.74
C ALA A 527 38.99 -23.97 -4.08
N SER A 528 39.76 -22.96 -4.51
CA SER A 528 41.18 -23.09 -4.83
C SER A 528 41.95 -21.80 -4.50
N HIS A 529 43.27 -21.89 -4.34
CA HIS A 529 44.16 -20.74 -4.13
C HIS A 529 43.95 -19.65 -5.19
N ILE A 530 43.95 -20.06 -6.47
CA ILE A 530 43.73 -19.14 -7.61
C ILE A 530 42.34 -18.50 -7.52
N GLY A 531 41.28 -19.30 -7.29
CA GLY A 531 39.92 -18.78 -7.20
C GLY A 531 39.69 -17.80 -6.04
N ALA A 532 40.35 -18.02 -4.90
CA ALA A 532 40.27 -17.14 -3.74
C ALA A 532 41.05 -15.83 -3.93
N LYS A 533 42.25 -15.88 -4.54
CA LYS A 533 43.09 -14.70 -4.80
C LYS A 533 42.42 -13.75 -5.79
N GLU A 534 41.88 -14.29 -6.88
CA GLU A 534 41.12 -13.53 -7.87
C GLU A 534 39.86 -12.89 -7.26
N MET A 535 39.11 -13.65 -6.45
CA MET A 535 37.93 -13.12 -5.77
C MET A 535 38.28 -11.97 -4.81
N LYS A 536 39.38 -12.06 -4.07
CA LYS A 536 39.83 -10.98 -3.18
C LYS A 536 40.27 -9.75 -3.97
N GLY A 537 41.06 -9.94 -5.04
CA GLY A 537 41.51 -8.84 -5.89
C GLY A 537 40.34 -8.07 -6.49
N ILE A 538 39.32 -8.77 -7.00
CA ILE A 538 38.09 -8.16 -7.50
C ILE A 538 37.35 -7.35 -6.43
N LEU A 539 37.31 -7.85 -5.19
CA LEU A 539 36.68 -7.11 -4.08
C LEU A 539 37.49 -5.87 -3.69
N GLN A 540 38.82 -5.95 -3.67
CA GLN A 540 39.69 -4.81 -3.34
C GLN A 540 39.66 -3.73 -4.43
N ASP A 541 39.77 -4.11 -5.70
CA ASP A 541 39.63 -3.18 -6.84
C ASP A 541 38.24 -2.51 -6.83
N TYR A 542 37.20 -3.25 -6.43
CA TYR A 542 35.86 -2.72 -6.22
C TYR A 542 35.80 -1.72 -5.05
N GLU A 543 36.41 -2.03 -3.91
CA GLU A 543 36.46 -1.13 -2.75
C GLU A 543 37.19 0.18 -3.07
N ASP A 544 38.29 0.10 -3.83
CA ASP A 544 39.14 1.24 -4.15
C ASP A 544 38.50 2.18 -5.18
N CYS A 545 37.89 1.64 -6.24
CA CYS A 545 37.24 2.46 -7.25
C CYS A 545 35.86 2.99 -6.80
N SER A 546 35.19 2.30 -5.86
CA SER A 546 33.81 2.62 -5.48
C SER A 546 33.66 3.35 -4.17
N GLY A 547 34.62 3.23 -3.25
CA GLY A 547 34.46 3.69 -1.87
C GLY A 547 33.65 2.75 -0.97
N GLN A 548 32.95 1.72 -1.52
CA GLN A 548 32.33 0.68 -0.69
C GLN A 548 33.38 -0.10 0.08
N CYS A 549 33.00 -0.66 1.23
CA CYS A 549 33.87 -1.56 1.98
C CYS A 549 33.12 -2.84 2.35
N VAL A 550 33.77 -3.97 2.14
CA VAL A 550 33.35 -5.31 2.56
C VAL A 550 33.70 -5.48 4.03
N ASN A 551 32.73 -5.88 4.84
CA ASN A 551 32.99 -6.25 6.22
C ASN A 551 33.47 -7.71 6.28
N PHE A 552 34.77 -7.93 6.11
CA PHE A 552 35.37 -9.28 6.15
C PHE A 552 35.13 -9.99 7.50
N SER A 553 35.01 -9.25 8.61
CA SER A 553 34.76 -9.82 9.95
C SER A 553 33.36 -10.42 10.12
N LYS A 554 32.37 -9.91 9.36
CA LYS A 554 30.98 -10.41 9.33
C LYS A 554 30.70 -11.35 8.14
N SER A 555 31.58 -11.35 7.16
CA SER A 555 31.50 -12.21 5.98
C SER A 555 31.88 -13.66 6.31
N THR A 556 31.26 -14.62 5.62
CA THR A 556 31.44 -16.05 5.91
C THR A 556 31.64 -16.86 4.63
N VAL A 557 32.47 -17.92 4.71
CA VAL A 557 32.70 -18.86 3.61
C VAL A 557 32.19 -20.27 3.94
N PHE A 558 31.60 -20.91 2.95
CA PHE A 558 31.08 -22.27 2.99
C PHE A 558 31.76 -23.13 1.94
N PHE A 559 32.17 -24.34 2.31
CA PHE A 559 32.86 -25.27 1.42
C PHE A 559 32.03 -26.54 1.15
N SER A 560 32.22 -27.14 -0.02
CA SER A 560 31.73 -28.49 -0.31
C SER A 560 32.45 -29.56 0.53
N PRO A 561 31.81 -30.70 0.85
CA PRO A 561 32.43 -31.76 1.66
C PRO A 561 33.68 -32.41 1.04
N ASN A 562 33.88 -32.31 -0.28
CA ASN A 562 35.07 -32.84 -0.96
C ASN A 562 36.27 -31.87 -0.96
N THR A 563 36.19 -30.73 -0.26
CA THR A 563 37.31 -29.80 -0.08
C THR A 563 38.13 -30.23 1.14
N THR A 564 39.45 -30.42 0.96
CA THR A 564 40.38 -30.81 2.03
C THR A 564 40.58 -29.69 3.05
N GLU A 565 40.92 -30.02 4.31
CA GLU A 565 41.08 -29.01 5.37
C GLU A 565 42.19 -28.00 5.04
N ALA A 566 43.31 -28.46 4.49
CA ALA A 566 44.41 -27.60 4.02
C ALA A 566 43.93 -26.52 3.02
N VAL A 567 43.04 -26.87 2.09
CA VAL A 567 42.49 -25.91 1.11
C VAL A 567 41.47 -24.97 1.76
N LYS A 568 40.72 -25.41 2.78
CA LYS A 568 39.81 -24.53 3.52
C LYS A 568 40.57 -23.45 4.29
N ASP A 569 41.63 -23.85 4.98
CA ASP A 569 42.48 -22.94 5.76
C ASP A 569 43.21 -21.95 4.86
N GLU A 570 43.71 -22.43 3.72
CA GLU A 570 44.33 -21.58 2.69
C GLU A 570 43.35 -20.55 2.12
N VAL A 571 42.15 -20.97 1.71
CA VAL A 571 41.14 -20.06 1.14
C VAL A 571 40.61 -19.08 2.20
N SER A 572 40.39 -19.51 3.45
CA SER A 572 39.94 -18.65 4.55
C SER A 572 40.98 -17.59 4.90
N ARG A 573 42.27 -17.95 4.92
CA ARG A 573 43.39 -17.02 5.13
C ARG A 573 43.53 -16.01 4.00
N ILE A 574 43.39 -16.45 2.74
CA ILE A 574 43.44 -15.54 1.59
C ILE A 574 42.30 -14.53 1.68
N LEU A 575 41.05 -14.99 1.84
CA LEU A 575 39.87 -14.12 1.85
C LEU A 575 39.70 -13.30 3.13
N GLY A 576 40.29 -13.71 4.26
CA GLY A 576 40.14 -13.05 5.55
C GLY A 576 38.74 -13.22 6.17
N VAL A 577 38.02 -14.29 5.82
CA VAL A 577 36.63 -14.54 6.24
C VAL A 577 36.50 -15.79 7.11
N ARG A 578 35.52 -15.79 8.02
CA ARG A 578 35.28 -16.92 8.93
C ARG A 578 34.70 -18.12 8.19
N VAL A 579 35.24 -19.31 8.46
CA VAL A 579 34.67 -20.58 7.96
C VAL A 579 33.43 -20.92 8.78
N ALA A 580 32.29 -21.06 8.11
CA ALA A 580 31.05 -21.41 8.77
C ALA A 580 30.68 -22.88 8.52
N THR A 581 30.52 -23.65 9.59
CA THR A 581 30.19 -25.09 9.55
C THR A 581 28.74 -25.37 9.16
N ASN A 582 27.84 -24.41 9.40
CA ASN A 582 26.47 -24.40 8.89
C ASN A 582 26.12 -22.99 8.40
N PRO A 583 25.50 -22.83 7.22
CA PRO A 583 25.03 -21.54 6.78
C PRO A 583 23.91 -21.06 7.68
N GLU A 584 24.19 -19.97 8.40
CA GLU A 584 23.20 -19.15 9.07
C GLU A 584 22.14 -18.65 8.09
N ARG A 585 21.13 -17.93 8.58
CA ARG A 585 19.97 -17.49 7.79
C ARG A 585 20.38 -16.56 6.63
N TYR A 586 19.67 -16.66 5.51
CA TYR A 586 19.68 -15.73 4.38
C TYR A 586 18.29 -15.14 4.25
N LEU A 587 18.21 -13.81 4.21
CA LEU A 587 16.95 -13.07 4.14
C LEU A 587 15.93 -13.49 5.22
N GLY A 588 16.42 -13.91 6.39
CA GLY A 588 15.61 -14.33 7.53
C GLY A 588 15.09 -15.77 7.51
N LEU A 589 15.42 -16.57 6.49
CA LEU A 589 15.07 -17.99 6.37
C LEU A 589 16.30 -18.91 6.51
N PRO A 590 16.13 -20.16 6.94
CA PRO A 590 17.24 -21.10 7.05
C PRO A 590 17.81 -21.46 5.68
N ASN A 591 19.13 -21.33 5.52
CA ASN A 591 19.84 -21.64 4.26
C ASN A 591 19.91 -23.12 3.94
N MET A 592 19.76 -23.96 4.96
CA MET A 592 19.68 -25.41 4.83
C MET A 592 18.74 -25.97 5.89
N ILE A 593 18.00 -27.02 5.54
CA ILE A 593 17.13 -27.75 6.46
C ILE A 593 17.61 -29.19 6.52
N GLY A 594 18.18 -29.57 7.66
CA GLY A 594 18.70 -30.92 7.90
C GLY A 594 17.60 -31.91 8.33
N ARG A 595 18.01 -33.01 8.96
CA ARG A 595 17.08 -34.04 9.49
C ARG A 595 16.13 -33.46 10.56
N ARG A 596 16.59 -32.48 11.34
CA ARG A 596 15.82 -31.82 12.42
C ARG A 596 15.02 -30.61 11.93
N LYS A 597 13.99 -30.88 11.13
CA LYS A 597 13.14 -29.84 10.51
C LYS A 597 12.47 -28.89 11.52
N LYS A 598 12.16 -29.36 12.74
CA LYS A 598 11.48 -28.56 13.77
C LYS A 598 12.36 -27.41 14.30
N GLU A 599 13.63 -27.71 14.57
CA GLU A 599 14.59 -26.73 15.12
C GLU A 599 14.87 -25.59 14.12
N SER A 600 14.89 -25.90 12.81
CA SER A 600 15.13 -24.91 11.75
C SER A 600 14.09 -23.78 11.69
N PHE A 601 12.88 -24.00 12.23
CA PHE A 601 11.77 -23.04 12.19
C PHE A 601 11.30 -22.56 13.57
N GLN A 602 11.99 -22.93 14.65
CA GLN A 602 11.60 -22.58 16.03
C GLN A 602 11.48 -21.05 16.25
N ASN A 603 12.36 -20.27 15.62
CA ASN A 603 12.32 -18.80 15.66
C ASN A 603 11.00 -18.19 15.16
N LEU A 604 10.21 -18.89 14.33
CA LEU A 604 8.88 -18.42 13.96
C LEU A 604 7.94 -18.40 15.17
N LEU A 605 8.00 -19.45 16.00
CA LEU A 605 7.24 -19.50 17.26
C LEU A 605 7.71 -18.41 18.21
N ASP A 606 9.03 -18.21 18.34
CA ASP A 606 9.59 -17.20 19.25
C ASP A 606 9.17 -15.77 18.83
N LYS A 607 9.16 -15.49 17.52
CA LYS A 607 8.63 -14.24 16.96
C LYS A 607 7.14 -14.06 17.25
N ILE A 608 6.33 -15.10 17.08
CA ILE A 608 4.89 -15.07 17.37
C ILE A 608 4.66 -14.78 18.86
N SER A 609 5.34 -15.51 19.75
CA SER A 609 5.24 -15.33 21.21
C SER A 609 5.67 -13.93 21.63
N LYS A 610 6.85 -13.46 21.18
CA LYS A 610 7.35 -12.11 21.48
C LYS A 610 6.40 -11.01 20.98
N ARG A 611 5.75 -11.23 19.83
CA ARG A 611 4.70 -10.32 19.32
C ARG A 611 3.46 -10.35 20.18
N ILE A 612 3.01 -11.51 20.65
CA ILE A 612 1.89 -11.62 21.59
C ILE A 612 2.24 -10.90 22.90
N ASP A 613 3.42 -11.14 23.47
CA ASP A 613 3.84 -10.54 24.75
C ASP A 613 3.89 -9.01 24.66
N GLY A 614 4.49 -8.47 23.58
CA GLY A 614 4.54 -7.03 23.34
C GLY A 614 3.17 -6.36 23.11
N TRP A 615 2.14 -7.14 22.80
CA TRP A 615 0.76 -6.66 22.59
C TRP A 615 -0.19 -7.01 23.74
N SER A 616 0.15 -8.00 24.57
CA SER A 616 -0.64 -8.43 25.72
C SER A 616 -0.80 -7.31 26.76
N THR A 617 0.09 -6.33 26.77
CA THR A 617 0.05 -5.10 27.57
C THR A 617 -1.01 -4.08 27.10
N ARG A 618 -1.66 -4.31 25.94
CA ARG A 618 -2.51 -3.32 25.25
C ARG A 618 -4.03 -3.54 25.39
N MET A 619 -4.47 -4.43 26.30
CA MET A 619 -5.89 -4.74 26.59
C MET A 619 -6.82 -4.79 25.35
N LEU A 620 -6.53 -5.68 24.40
CA LEU A 620 -7.32 -5.80 23.17
C LEU A 620 -8.71 -6.38 23.42
N SER A 621 -9.72 -5.77 22.80
CA SER A 621 -11.06 -6.36 22.66
C SER A 621 -11.00 -7.67 21.86
N GLN A 622 -12.03 -8.50 21.96
CA GLN A 622 -12.11 -9.74 21.15
C GLN A 622 -12.13 -9.45 19.64
N GLY A 623 -12.74 -8.35 19.20
CA GLY A 623 -12.62 -7.89 17.81
C GLY A 623 -11.19 -7.51 17.43
N GLY A 624 -10.49 -6.78 18.31
CA GLY A 624 -9.07 -6.46 18.13
C GLY A 624 -8.18 -7.70 18.05
N LYS A 625 -8.49 -8.74 18.85
CA LYS A 625 -7.78 -10.04 18.78
C LYS A 625 -8.01 -10.77 17.45
N GLU A 626 -9.23 -10.74 16.91
CA GLU A 626 -9.55 -11.36 15.62
C GLU A 626 -8.68 -10.76 14.52
N VAL A 627 -8.64 -9.42 14.46
CA VAL A 627 -7.86 -8.65 13.50
C VAL A 627 -6.36 -8.90 13.69
N PHE A 628 -5.88 -8.88 14.94
CA PHE A 628 -4.47 -9.10 15.25
C PHE A 628 -4.00 -10.50 14.84
N ILE A 629 -4.79 -11.54 15.11
CA ILE A 629 -4.47 -12.91 14.68
C ILE A 629 -4.36 -12.96 13.16
N LYS A 630 -5.36 -12.46 12.42
CA LYS A 630 -5.42 -12.56 10.96
C LYS A 630 -4.36 -11.74 10.24
N SER A 631 -4.18 -10.49 10.67
CA SER A 631 -3.36 -9.52 9.96
C SER A 631 -1.89 -9.52 10.39
N VAL A 632 -1.61 -9.97 11.63
CA VAL A 632 -0.25 -9.97 12.18
C VAL A 632 0.24 -11.39 12.41
N LEU A 633 -0.41 -12.16 13.29
CA LEU A 633 0.15 -13.45 13.74
C LEU A 633 0.19 -14.50 12.62
N GLN A 634 -0.91 -14.64 11.86
CA GLN A 634 -0.99 -15.54 10.71
C GLN A 634 -0.19 -15.05 9.49
N ALA A 635 0.27 -13.79 9.49
CA ALA A 635 1.10 -13.24 8.43
C ALA A 635 2.60 -13.51 8.63
N ILE A 636 3.07 -13.65 9.88
CA ILE A 636 4.47 -13.93 10.23
C ILE A 636 5.04 -15.17 9.50
N PRO A 637 4.35 -16.34 9.48
CA PRO A 637 4.91 -17.54 8.83
C PRO A 637 4.73 -17.54 7.31
N THR A 638 3.91 -16.67 6.73
CA THR A 638 3.58 -16.65 5.28
C THR A 638 4.81 -16.64 4.39
N PHE A 639 5.83 -15.85 4.75
CA PHE A 639 7.07 -15.79 3.97
C PHE A 639 7.81 -17.14 3.96
N ALA A 640 7.96 -17.80 5.12
CA ALA A 640 8.58 -19.12 5.21
C ALA A 640 7.74 -20.20 4.50
N MET A 641 6.42 -20.16 4.69
CA MET A 641 5.47 -21.08 4.06
C MET A 641 5.46 -20.98 2.53
N SER A 642 5.79 -19.82 1.98
CA SER A 642 5.87 -19.64 0.52
C SER A 642 7.05 -20.36 -0.14
N CYS A 643 8.08 -20.75 0.63
CA CYS A 643 9.27 -21.46 0.13
C CYS A 643 9.35 -22.90 0.64
N PHE A 644 8.77 -23.19 1.81
CA PHE A 644 8.93 -24.47 2.50
C PHE A 644 7.60 -24.99 3.04
N LEU A 645 7.43 -26.31 2.98
CA LEU A 645 6.33 -27.01 3.66
C LEU A 645 6.72 -27.18 5.13
N LEU A 646 6.01 -26.54 6.05
CA LEU A 646 6.28 -26.65 7.48
C LEU A 646 5.77 -27.99 8.02
N PRO A 647 6.44 -28.59 9.02
CA PRO A 647 5.94 -29.81 9.65
C PRO A 647 4.56 -29.59 10.30
N ASN A 648 3.61 -30.52 10.10
CA ASN A 648 2.26 -30.42 10.68
C ASN A 648 2.25 -30.18 12.20
N SER A 649 3.17 -30.80 12.94
CA SER A 649 3.32 -30.56 14.38
C SER A 649 3.68 -29.11 14.73
N LEU A 650 4.42 -28.42 13.85
CA LEU A 650 4.77 -27.02 14.04
C LEU A 650 3.55 -26.12 13.76
N CYS A 651 2.81 -26.42 12.69
CA CYS A 651 1.53 -25.76 12.39
C CYS A 651 0.54 -25.89 13.56
N GLN A 652 0.37 -27.10 14.10
CA GLN A 652 -0.49 -27.33 15.27
C GLN A 652 -0.02 -26.56 16.52
N LYS A 653 1.30 -26.45 16.76
CA LYS A 653 1.84 -25.62 17.84
C LYS A 653 1.51 -24.14 17.65
N MET A 654 1.66 -23.60 16.43
CA MET A 654 1.27 -22.22 16.11
C MET A 654 -0.23 -21.99 16.36
N GLU A 655 -1.08 -22.89 15.85
CA GLU A 655 -2.53 -22.85 16.03
C GLU A 655 -2.92 -22.94 17.52
N GLY A 656 -2.22 -23.75 18.31
CA GLY A 656 -2.40 -23.80 19.77
C GLY A 656 -2.10 -22.48 20.46
N ILE A 657 -1.03 -21.78 20.04
CA ILE A 657 -0.70 -20.43 20.54
C ILE A 657 -1.81 -19.43 20.14
N PHE A 658 -2.29 -19.48 18.90
CA PHE A 658 -3.38 -18.61 18.44
C PHE A 658 -4.68 -18.86 19.21
N ALA A 659 -5.04 -20.12 19.42
CA ALA A 659 -6.21 -20.51 20.18
C ALA A 659 -6.13 -20.03 21.63
N LYS A 660 -4.97 -20.21 22.29
CA LYS A 660 -4.72 -19.73 23.65
C LYS A 660 -4.89 -18.21 23.72
N PHE A 661 -4.28 -17.47 22.80
CA PHE A 661 -4.36 -16.01 22.76
C PHE A 661 -5.80 -15.51 22.50
N TRP A 662 -6.56 -16.18 21.63
CA TRP A 662 -7.96 -15.86 21.33
C TRP A 662 -8.85 -15.98 22.59
N TRP A 663 -8.75 -17.10 23.31
CA TRP A 663 -9.61 -17.38 24.47
C TRP A 663 -9.16 -16.69 25.78
N GLN A 664 -7.92 -16.23 25.85
CA GLN A 664 -7.36 -15.53 27.01
C GLN A 664 -8.13 -14.22 27.34
N LYS A 665 -8.37 -13.94 28.62
CA LYS A 665 -9.08 -12.72 29.09
C LYS A 665 -8.17 -11.62 29.68
N GLY A 666 -6.85 -11.80 29.65
CA GLY A 666 -5.85 -10.85 30.14
C GLY A 666 -4.46 -11.49 30.20
N ASN A 667 -3.39 -10.71 30.29
CA ASN A 667 -2.02 -11.27 30.28
C ASN A 667 -1.85 -12.31 31.39
N GLY A 668 -1.26 -13.47 31.07
CA GLY A 668 -1.09 -14.61 31.99
C GLY A 668 -2.35 -15.39 32.41
N LYS A 669 -3.58 -14.88 32.21
CA LYS A 669 -4.81 -15.56 32.66
C LYS A 669 -5.26 -16.68 31.71
N LYS A 670 -5.56 -17.87 32.25
CA LYS A 670 -6.17 -18.97 31.47
C LYS A 670 -7.60 -18.59 31.05
N GLY A 671 -7.94 -18.86 29.79
CA GLY A 671 -9.29 -18.69 29.24
C GLY A 671 -9.95 -20.03 28.93
N ILE A 672 -11.28 -20.09 28.96
CA ILE A 672 -12.03 -21.30 28.61
C ILE A 672 -12.03 -21.46 27.08
N HIS A 673 -11.54 -22.60 26.59
CA HIS A 673 -11.63 -22.96 25.17
C HIS A 673 -13.01 -23.57 24.89
N TRP A 674 -13.88 -22.80 24.23
CA TRP A 674 -15.26 -23.22 23.96
C TRP A 674 -15.40 -24.16 22.77
N CYS A 675 -14.50 -24.06 21.79
CA CYS A 675 -14.48 -24.94 20.62
C CYS A 675 -13.05 -25.18 20.13
N GLN A 676 -12.91 -26.21 19.27
CA GLN A 676 -11.64 -26.53 18.63
C GLN A 676 -11.29 -25.49 17.56
N TRP A 677 -9.98 -25.26 17.36
CA TRP A 677 -9.47 -24.27 16.39
C TRP A 677 -10.02 -24.46 14.97
N ARG A 678 -10.20 -25.71 14.52
CA ARG A 678 -10.75 -26.05 13.21
C ARG A 678 -12.12 -25.40 12.93
N HIS A 679 -12.97 -25.24 13.95
CA HIS A 679 -14.28 -24.59 13.78
C HIS A 679 -14.15 -23.09 13.60
N LEU A 680 -13.15 -22.46 14.24
CA LEU A 680 -12.84 -21.04 14.05
C LEU A 680 -12.24 -20.77 12.66
N CYS A 681 -11.62 -21.78 12.05
CA CYS A 681 -11.07 -21.70 10.69
C CYS A 681 -12.11 -21.76 9.58
N ARG A 682 -13.35 -22.14 9.88
CA ARG A 682 -14.44 -22.17 8.90
C ARG A 682 -14.72 -20.75 8.36
N PRO A 683 -15.17 -20.63 7.10
CA PRO A 683 -15.66 -19.37 6.54
C PRO A 683 -16.74 -18.71 7.41
N LYS A 684 -16.86 -17.38 7.33
CA LYS A 684 -17.82 -16.61 8.13
C LYS A 684 -19.28 -16.94 7.80
N ASN A 685 -19.58 -17.21 6.53
CA ASN A 685 -20.88 -17.68 6.04
C ASN A 685 -21.23 -19.08 6.58
N GLU A 686 -20.25 -19.89 6.96
CA GLU A 686 -20.45 -21.21 7.58
C GLU A 686 -20.42 -21.15 9.12
N GLY A 687 -20.50 -19.95 9.69
CA GLY A 687 -20.49 -19.74 11.13
C GLY A 687 -19.11 -19.85 11.79
N GLY A 688 -18.01 -19.88 11.03
CA GLY A 688 -16.67 -19.72 11.59
C GLY A 688 -16.22 -18.27 11.71
N LEU A 689 -14.96 -18.05 12.07
CA LEU A 689 -14.36 -16.70 12.11
C LEU A 689 -13.51 -16.43 10.87
N GLY A 690 -13.24 -17.41 10.02
CA GLY A 690 -12.35 -17.28 8.86
C GLY A 690 -10.88 -17.15 9.25
N PHE A 691 -10.45 -17.76 10.36
CA PHE A 691 -9.02 -17.96 10.62
C PHE A 691 -8.45 -18.99 9.63
N ARG A 692 -7.15 -18.91 9.34
CA ARG A 692 -6.51 -19.88 8.45
C ARG A 692 -6.03 -21.11 9.22
N ASN A 693 -6.24 -22.29 8.65
CA ASN A 693 -5.51 -23.51 9.01
C ASN A 693 -4.11 -23.40 8.40
N MET A 694 -3.07 -23.45 9.23
CA MET A 694 -1.70 -23.16 8.83
C MET A 694 -1.14 -24.21 7.85
N ALA A 695 -1.53 -25.48 7.98
CA ALA A 695 -1.07 -26.54 7.09
C ALA A 695 -1.68 -26.41 5.69
N GLN A 696 -3.01 -26.26 5.60
CA GLN A 696 -3.70 -26.04 4.32
C GLN A 696 -3.27 -24.72 3.66
N PHE A 697 -3.08 -23.66 4.46
CA PHE A 697 -2.60 -22.37 3.96
C PHE A 697 -1.18 -22.45 3.40
N ASN A 698 -0.31 -23.24 4.02
CA ASN A 698 1.04 -23.50 3.51
C ASN A 698 1.01 -24.19 2.14
N ILE A 699 0.15 -25.20 1.95
CA ILE A 699 0.01 -25.90 0.67
C ILE A 699 -0.50 -24.93 -0.41
N ALA A 700 -1.49 -24.09 -0.10
CA ALA A 700 -2.00 -23.08 -1.04
C ALA A 700 -0.93 -22.05 -1.46
N LEU A 701 -0.04 -21.65 -0.54
CA LEU A 701 1.09 -20.77 -0.85
C LEU A 701 2.14 -21.45 -1.73
N LEU A 702 2.42 -22.73 -1.51
CA LEU A 702 3.36 -23.51 -2.33
C LEU A 702 2.78 -23.80 -3.73
N ALA A 703 1.47 -24.02 -3.83
CA ALA A 703 0.78 -24.14 -5.11
C ALA A 703 0.98 -22.88 -5.96
N LYS A 704 1.01 -21.68 -5.35
CA LYS A 704 1.32 -20.44 -6.06
C LYS A 704 2.70 -20.48 -6.73
N GLN A 705 3.71 -21.07 -6.07
CA GLN A 705 5.05 -21.21 -6.68
C GLN A 705 5.05 -22.23 -7.81
N GLY A 706 4.33 -23.35 -7.65
CA GLY A 706 4.13 -24.31 -8.73
C GLY A 706 3.44 -23.70 -9.96
N TRP A 707 2.40 -22.89 -9.74
CA TRP A 707 1.73 -22.12 -10.80
C TRP A 707 2.70 -21.15 -11.49
N ARG A 708 3.59 -20.47 -10.76
CA ARG A 708 4.61 -19.60 -11.37
C ARG A 708 5.59 -20.32 -12.27
N PHE A 709 5.90 -21.60 -12.01
CA PHE A 709 6.72 -22.40 -12.92
C PHE A 709 6.01 -22.66 -14.25
N LEU A 710 4.68 -22.73 -14.25
CA LEU A 710 3.87 -22.88 -15.47
C LEU A 710 3.70 -21.54 -16.20
N GLU A 711 3.43 -20.47 -15.47
CA GLU A 711 3.12 -19.15 -16.04
C GLU A 711 4.38 -18.40 -16.52
N ASN A 712 5.49 -18.53 -15.81
CA ASN A 712 6.73 -17.80 -16.09
C ASN A 712 7.91 -18.76 -16.30
N PRO A 713 7.92 -19.55 -17.38
CA PRO A 713 8.94 -20.57 -17.62
C PRO A 713 10.34 -19.97 -17.85
N TYR A 714 10.41 -18.72 -18.29
CA TYR A 714 11.67 -18.00 -18.57
C TYR A 714 12.32 -17.36 -17.34
N SER A 715 11.69 -17.43 -16.16
CA SER A 715 12.30 -16.92 -14.93
C SER A 715 13.54 -17.75 -14.57
N LEU A 716 14.57 -17.13 -13.97
CA LEU A 716 15.80 -17.83 -13.60
C LEU A 716 15.52 -19.03 -12.66
N VAL A 717 14.59 -18.87 -11.72
CA VAL A 717 14.16 -19.95 -10.81
C VAL A 717 13.52 -21.08 -11.60
N SER A 718 12.57 -20.78 -12.49
CA SER A 718 11.90 -21.77 -13.34
C SER A 718 12.92 -22.53 -14.20
N GLN A 719 13.88 -21.84 -14.80
CA GLN A 719 14.94 -22.45 -15.62
C GLN A 719 15.85 -23.38 -14.81
N VAL A 720 16.29 -22.95 -13.62
CA VAL A 720 17.13 -23.76 -12.72
C VAL A 720 16.38 -25.02 -12.25
N PHE A 721 15.13 -24.88 -11.82
CA PHE A 721 14.30 -26.00 -11.36
C PHE A 721 13.92 -26.94 -12.50
N LYS A 722 13.55 -26.42 -13.67
CA LYS A 722 13.28 -27.22 -14.88
C LYS A 722 14.49 -28.05 -15.26
N ALA A 723 15.65 -27.42 -15.43
CA ALA A 723 16.87 -28.13 -15.79
C ALA A 723 17.28 -29.22 -14.78
N LYS A 724 16.97 -29.02 -13.49
CA LYS A 724 17.38 -29.94 -12.42
C LYS A 724 16.39 -31.08 -12.16
N TYR A 725 15.09 -30.81 -12.19
CA TYR A 725 14.06 -31.75 -11.72
C TYR A 725 13.10 -32.22 -12.82
N PHE A 726 12.86 -31.43 -13.86
CA PHE A 726 11.93 -31.76 -14.94
C PHE A 726 12.44 -31.25 -16.31
N PRO A 727 13.60 -31.73 -16.80
CA PRO A 727 14.24 -31.15 -17.98
C PRO A 727 13.48 -31.41 -19.28
N LYS A 728 12.80 -32.56 -19.36
CA LYS A 728 12.06 -33.03 -20.55
C LYS A 728 10.55 -32.87 -20.44
N THR A 729 10.03 -32.47 -19.28
CA THR A 729 8.60 -32.40 -18.99
C THR A 729 8.21 -31.03 -18.43
N ASP A 730 6.92 -30.83 -18.14
CA ASP A 730 6.43 -29.69 -17.36
C ASP A 730 6.39 -30.01 -15.85
N PHE A 731 6.07 -29.00 -15.04
CA PHE A 731 6.02 -29.16 -13.59
C PHE A 731 4.96 -30.20 -13.13
N LEU A 732 3.82 -30.31 -13.84
CA LEU A 732 2.75 -31.25 -13.48
C LEU A 732 3.16 -32.71 -13.76
N ASN A 733 3.87 -32.96 -14.86
CA ASN A 733 4.37 -34.28 -15.22
C ASN A 733 5.73 -34.61 -14.58
N SER A 734 6.18 -33.82 -13.60
CA SER A 734 7.47 -34.01 -12.94
C SER A 734 7.43 -35.13 -11.89
N GLN A 735 8.49 -35.95 -11.82
CA GLN A 735 8.67 -36.97 -10.78
C GLN A 735 9.51 -36.43 -9.62
N LEU A 736 9.23 -36.90 -8.40
CA LEU A 736 9.92 -36.41 -7.21
C LEU A 736 11.42 -36.74 -7.22
N GLY A 737 11.82 -37.94 -7.63
CA GLY A 737 13.22 -38.39 -7.64
C GLY A 737 13.86 -38.62 -6.26
N ASN A 738 15.04 -39.25 -6.22
CA ASN A 738 15.66 -39.74 -4.98
C ASN A 738 16.60 -38.74 -4.27
N LYS A 739 17.25 -37.80 -4.99
CA LYS A 739 18.25 -36.86 -4.43
C LYS A 739 17.76 -35.41 -4.44
N THR A 740 16.62 -35.15 -3.83
CA THR A 740 15.95 -33.84 -3.94
C THR A 740 16.08 -32.95 -2.72
N SER A 741 16.11 -31.65 -2.99
CA SER A 741 16.13 -30.62 -1.95
C SER A 741 14.80 -30.58 -1.20
N TYR A 742 14.80 -30.00 0.01
CA TYR A 742 13.57 -29.79 0.76
C TYR A 742 12.63 -28.78 0.11
N ALA A 743 13.18 -27.73 -0.51
CA ALA A 743 12.40 -26.72 -1.24
C ALA A 743 11.62 -27.36 -2.40
N TRP A 744 12.27 -28.22 -3.20
CA TRP A 744 11.60 -28.95 -4.27
C TRP A 744 10.51 -29.88 -3.74
N ARG A 745 10.79 -30.70 -2.73
CA ARG A 745 9.76 -31.57 -2.12
C ARG A 745 8.57 -30.77 -1.59
N SER A 746 8.82 -29.59 -1.06
CA SER A 746 7.78 -28.69 -0.55
C SER A 746 6.89 -28.21 -1.69
N ILE A 747 7.46 -27.68 -2.77
CA ILE A 747 6.69 -27.19 -3.92
C ILE A 747 5.97 -28.36 -4.62
N TRP A 748 6.64 -29.49 -4.80
CA TRP A 748 6.08 -30.69 -5.42
C TRP A 748 4.90 -31.27 -4.61
N ALA A 749 4.90 -31.16 -3.28
CA ALA A 749 3.76 -31.58 -2.46
C ALA A 749 2.45 -30.82 -2.78
N ALA A 750 2.54 -29.64 -3.40
CA ALA A 750 1.39 -28.86 -3.86
C ALA A 750 1.00 -29.14 -5.33
N ARG A 751 1.66 -30.08 -6.02
CA ARG A 751 1.36 -30.42 -7.42
C ARG A 751 -0.05 -30.95 -7.60
N GLY A 752 -0.48 -31.88 -6.73
CA GLY A 752 -1.81 -32.49 -6.82
C GLY A 752 -2.98 -31.52 -6.61
N ILE A 753 -2.79 -30.40 -5.89
CA ILE A 753 -3.83 -29.38 -5.78
C ILE A 753 -3.90 -28.48 -7.03
N LEU A 754 -2.77 -28.27 -7.70
CA LEU A 754 -2.75 -27.58 -8.99
C LEU A 754 -3.46 -28.43 -10.05
N GLU A 755 -3.15 -29.73 -10.15
CA GLU A 755 -3.86 -30.65 -11.07
C GLU A 755 -5.39 -30.59 -10.90
N LYS A 756 -5.88 -30.46 -9.66
CA LYS A 756 -7.33 -30.35 -9.38
C LYS A 756 -7.95 -29.00 -9.73
N GLY A 757 -7.20 -27.90 -9.65
CA GLY A 757 -7.72 -26.54 -9.86
C GLY A 757 -7.47 -25.97 -11.25
N LEU A 758 -6.67 -26.67 -12.08
CA LEU A 758 -6.37 -26.29 -13.45
C LEU A 758 -7.45 -26.74 -14.41
N ILE A 759 -7.77 -25.86 -15.36
CA ILE A 759 -8.62 -26.17 -16.49
C ILE A 759 -8.04 -25.52 -17.76
N TRP A 760 -8.18 -26.16 -18.90
CA TRP A 760 -7.82 -25.61 -20.19
C TRP A 760 -8.91 -24.67 -20.69
N LYS A 761 -8.48 -23.52 -21.22
CA LYS A 761 -9.32 -22.66 -22.03
C LYS A 761 -9.03 -22.96 -23.50
N VAL A 762 -10.09 -23.31 -24.22
CA VAL A 762 -10.03 -23.70 -25.63
C VAL A 762 -9.76 -22.46 -26.48
N GLY A 763 -8.66 -22.49 -27.23
CA GLY A 763 -8.35 -21.56 -28.31
C GLY A 763 -8.54 -22.27 -29.65
N SER A 764 -7.45 -22.82 -30.20
CA SER A 764 -7.51 -23.68 -31.38
C SER A 764 -7.98 -25.10 -31.06
N GLY A 765 -7.72 -25.60 -29.85
CA GLY A 765 -8.08 -26.95 -29.41
C GLY A 765 -7.07 -28.03 -29.78
N ASP A 766 -5.94 -27.68 -30.42
CA ASP A 766 -4.93 -28.63 -30.91
C ASP A 766 -4.12 -29.27 -29.77
N ARG A 767 -3.98 -28.56 -28.66
CA ARG A 767 -3.17 -29.00 -27.51
C ARG A 767 -3.99 -29.67 -26.41
N ILE A 768 -5.30 -29.82 -26.60
CA ILE A 768 -6.24 -30.29 -25.59
C ILE A 768 -6.79 -31.66 -26.00
N SER A 769 -6.53 -32.68 -25.19
CA SER A 769 -7.15 -34.01 -25.37
C SER A 769 -8.59 -33.99 -24.86
N ILE A 770 -9.53 -34.52 -25.64
CA ILE A 770 -10.95 -34.60 -25.24
C ILE A 770 -11.10 -35.42 -23.94
N VAL A 771 -10.31 -36.49 -23.80
CA VAL A 771 -10.44 -37.49 -22.73
C VAL A 771 -9.52 -37.21 -21.54
N HIS A 772 -8.29 -36.76 -21.78
CA HIS A 772 -7.27 -36.68 -20.73
C HIS A 772 -7.20 -35.33 -20.02
N ASP A 773 -7.64 -34.26 -20.68
CA ASP A 773 -7.54 -32.89 -20.15
C ASP A 773 -8.88 -32.41 -19.58
N ALA A 774 -8.82 -31.61 -18.51
CA ALA A 774 -10.00 -30.89 -18.03
C ALA A 774 -10.14 -29.58 -18.81
N TRP A 775 -11.18 -29.45 -19.64
CA TRP A 775 -11.44 -28.25 -20.45
C TRP A 775 -12.89 -27.74 -20.36
N VAL A 776 -13.79 -28.47 -19.69
CA VAL A 776 -15.19 -28.06 -19.45
C VAL A 776 -15.37 -27.58 -17.99
N PRO A 777 -15.74 -26.30 -17.73
CA PRO A 777 -15.73 -25.67 -16.40
C PRO A 777 -16.47 -26.42 -15.27
N ASP A 778 -17.60 -27.06 -15.58
CA ASP A 778 -18.50 -27.65 -14.58
C ASP A 778 -18.38 -29.17 -14.43
N LEU A 779 -17.50 -29.83 -15.19
CA LEU A 779 -17.26 -31.27 -15.12
C LEU A 779 -16.02 -31.56 -14.26
N VAL A 780 -16.26 -32.07 -13.04
CA VAL A 780 -15.22 -32.21 -11.99
C VAL A 780 -14.26 -33.39 -12.23
N SER A 781 -14.47 -34.24 -13.24
CA SER A 781 -13.53 -35.32 -13.55
C SER A 781 -13.54 -35.72 -15.01
N SER A 782 -12.39 -35.57 -15.68
CA SER A 782 -12.07 -36.17 -16.97
C SER A 782 -12.25 -37.70 -17.00
N ARG A 783 -12.37 -38.36 -15.83
CA ARG A 783 -12.68 -39.78 -15.69
C ARG A 783 -14.07 -40.19 -16.18
N PHE A 784 -15.04 -39.26 -16.31
CA PHE A 784 -16.37 -39.59 -16.83
C PHE A 784 -16.44 -39.55 -18.37
N LEU A 785 -15.57 -38.78 -19.03
CA LEU A 785 -15.50 -38.75 -20.49
C LEU A 785 -14.87 -40.03 -21.06
N SER A 786 -13.99 -40.71 -20.30
CA SER A 786 -13.30 -41.92 -20.75
C SER A 786 -14.18 -43.18 -20.78
N SER A 787 -15.38 -43.17 -20.20
CA SER A 787 -16.29 -44.32 -20.27
C SER A 787 -17.10 -44.38 -21.56
N TYR A 788 -17.17 -43.28 -22.32
CA TYR A 788 -18.00 -43.15 -23.52
C TYR A 788 -17.20 -43.20 -24.83
N LEU A 789 -15.92 -42.83 -24.80
CA LEU A 789 -15.07 -42.78 -25.99
C LEU A 789 -14.04 -43.90 -25.97
N GLY A 790 -14.00 -44.69 -27.06
CA GLY A 790 -12.96 -45.68 -27.30
C GLY A 790 -11.55 -45.07 -27.29
N SER A 791 -10.53 -45.93 -27.31
CA SER A 791 -9.11 -45.65 -27.05
C SER A 791 -8.37 -44.73 -28.06
N SER A 792 -9.05 -43.78 -28.72
CA SER A 792 -8.44 -42.79 -29.63
C SER A 792 -8.15 -41.45 -28.92
N ASP A 793 -6.94 -40.92 -29.08
CA ASP A 793 -6.48 -39.66 -28.46
C ASP A 793 -6.95 -38.43 -29.26
N ASN A 794 -8.28 -38.30 -29.40
CA ASN A 794 -8.92 -37.22 -30.18
C ASN A 794 -8.69 -35.85 -29.53
N LYS A 795 -8.50 -34.81 -30.36
CA LYS A 795 -8.27 -33.43 -29.91
C LYS A 795 -9.53 -32.58 -29.97
N VAL A 796 -9.65 -31.59 -29.08
CA VAL A 796 -10.82 -30.68 -29.05
C VAL A 796 -10.99 -29.91 -30.36
N ALA A 797 -9.90 -29.67 -31.09
CA ALA A 797 -9.94 -29.06 -32.44
C ALA A 797 -10.89 -29.79 -33.41
N GLU A 798 -11.08 -31.10 -33.27
CA GLU A 798 -11.97 -31.90 -34.14
C GLU A 798 -13.44 -31.51 -33.99
N LEU A 799 -13.83 -30.98 -32.81
CA LEU A 799 -15.17 -30.52 -32.48
C LEU A 799 -15.45 -29.09 -32.97
N ILE A 800 -14.44 -28.39 -33.52
CA ILE A 800 -14.55 -26.98 -33.93
C ILE A 800 -14.54 -26.89 -35.46
N ASN A 801 -15.39 -26.05 -36.02
CA ASN A 801 -15.34 -25.69 -37.44
C ASN A 801 -14.21 -24.67 -37.67
N SER A 802 -13.25 -25.00 -38.53
CA SER A 802 -12.08 -24.15 -38.81
C SER A 802 -12.42 -22.86 -39.58
N GLN A 803 -13.55 -22.81 -40.29
CA GLN A 803 -13.98 -21.66 -41.07
C GLN A 803 -14.91 -20.73 -40.28
N THR A 804 -15.94 -21.28 -39.62
CA THR A 804 -16.93 -20.48 -38.88
C THR A 804 -16.53 -20.22 -37.43
N ARG A 805 -15.54 -20.97 -36.90
CA ARG A 805 -15.12 -20.92 -35.49
C ARG A 805 -16.25 -21.23 -34.50
N GLU A 806 -17.20 -22.04 -34.92
CA GLU A 806 -18.31 -22.55 -34.10
C GLU A 806 -18.11 -24.03 -33.77
N TRP A 807 -18.78 -24.49 -32.70
CA TRP A 807 -18.84 -25.91 -32.36
C TRP A 807 -19.64 -26.69 -33.41
N LYS A 808 -19.11 -27.83 -33.86
CA LYS A 808 -19.84 -28.78 -34.70
C LYS A 808 -20.93 -29.45 -33.86
N ARG A 809 -22.10 -28.83 -33.82
CA ARG A 809 -23.21 -29.22 -32.94
C ARG A 809 -23.54 -30.71 -33.00
N GLU A 810 -23.75 -31.22 -34.22
CA GLU A 810 -24.09 -32.63 -34.45
C GLU A 810 -23.04 -33.56 -33.85
N VAL A 811 -21.75 -33.28 -34.11
CA VAL A 811 -20.63 -34.06 -33.56
C VAL A 811 -20.61 -34.01 -32.03
N VAL A 812 -20.88 -32.85 -31.42
CA VAL A 812 -20.88 -32.70 -29.95
C VAL A 812 -22.07 -33.43 -29.32
N GLU A 813 -23.27 -33.28 -29.89
CA GLU A 813 -24.49 -33.92 -29.39
C GLU A 813 -24.46 -35.45 -29.57
N ASP A 814 -23.80 -35.95 -30.63
CA ASP A 814 -23.60 -37.38 -30.87
C ASP A 814 -22.49 -38.00 -29.98
N THR A 815 -21.51 -37.19 -29.56
CA THR A 815 -20.33 -37.66 -28.80
C THR A 815 -20.54 -37.64 -27.28
N PHE A 816 -21.34 -36.70 -26.76
CA PHE A 816 -21.48 -36.45 -25.32
C PHE A 816 -22.94 -36.56 -24.85
N GLY A 817 -23.16 -36.86 -23.57
CA GLY A 817 -24.52 -36.85 -23.01
C GLY A 817 -25.16 -35.46 -23.08
N ALA A 818 -26.50 -35.37 -23.17
CA ALA A 818 -27.21 -34.11 -23.41
C ALA A 818 -26.83 -32.94 -22.47
N ASP A 819 -26.60 -33.22 -21.18
CA ASP A 819 -26.17 -32.19 -20.21
C ASP A 819 -24.72 -31.72 -20.46
N GLU A 820 -23.84 -32.63 -20.89
CA GLU A 820 -22.43 -32.34 -21.19
C GLU A 820 -22.29 -31.62 -22.53
N ALA A 821 -23.00 -32.08 -23.56
CA ALA A 821 -23.08 -31.44 -24.86
C ALA A 821 -23.55 -29.98 -24.73
N ASN A 822 -24.59 -29.73 -23.92
CA ASN A 822 -25.08 -28.37 -23.65
C ASN A 822 -24.00 -27.49 -22.99
N LYS A 823 -23.21 -28.05 -22.05
CA LYS A 823 -22.10 -27.32 -21.42
C LYS A 823 -20.96 -27.02 -22.40
N ILE A 824 -20.63 -27.95 -23.30
CA ILE A 824 -19.60 -27.74 -24.32
C ILE A 824 -20.01 -26.65 -25.30
N LEU A 825 -21.25 -26.70 -25.80
CA LEU A 825 -21.79 -25.71 -26.74
C LEU A 825 -21.88 -24.28 -26.16
N ARG A 826 -21.79 -24.12 -24.83
CA ARG A 826 -21.78 -22.82 -24.13
C ARG A 826 -20.37 -22.24 -23.97
N ILE A 827 -19.31 -22.99 -24.27
CA ILE A 827 -17.94 -22.48 -24.16
C ILE A 827 -17.71 -21.48 -25.30
N PRO A 828 -17.44 -20.19 -25.02
CA PRO A 828 -17.32 -19.19 -26.06
C PRO A 828 -16.00 -19.34 -26.82
N LEU A 829 -16.09 -19.44 -28.15
CA LEU A 829 -14.94 -19.45 -29.05
C LEU A 829 -14.68 -18.04 -29.57
N ALA A 830 -13.41 -17.62 -29.60
CA ALA A 830 -13.02 -16.36 -30.23
C ALA A 830 -13.15 -16.47 -31.77
N LEU A 831 -13.51 -15.35 -32.41
CA LEU A 831 -13.63 -15.23 -33.88
C LEU A 831 -12.28 -15.51 -34.55
N HIS A 832 -11.19 -15.11 -33.91
CA HIS A 832 -9.83 -15.38 -34.38
C HIS A 832 -9.19 -16.50 -33.54
N PRO A 833 -8.51 -17.47 -34.17
CA PRO A 833 -7.81 -18.52 -33.43
C PRO A 833 -6.69 -17.92 -32.58
N HIS A 834 -6.60 -18.39 -31.33
CA HIS A 834 -5.51 -18.07 -30.42
C HIS A 834 -4.97 -19.36 -29.79
N GLU A 835 -3.79 -19.29 -29.17
CA GLU A 835 -3.20 -20.47 -28.53
C GLU A 835 -4.07 -21.00 -27.38
N ASP A 836 -4.05 -22.32 -27.16
CA ASP A 836 -4.63 -22.95 -25.97
C ASP A 836 -3.80 -22.60 -24.72
N PHE A 837 -4.47 -22.26 -23.61
CA PHE A 837 -3.79 -21.95 -22.35
C PHE A 837 -4.57 -22.41 -21.12
N ARG A 838 -3.86 -22.58 -20.00
CA ARG A 838 -4.43 -23.04 -18.72
C ARG A 838 -4.92 -21.85 -17.89
N VAL A 839 -6.10 -22.01 -17.29
CA VAL A 839 -6.74 -21.06 -16.37
C VAL A 839 -7.10 -21.74 -15.05
N TRP A 840 -7.34 -20.94 -14.01
CA TRP A 840 -7.76 -21.43 -12.70
C TRP A 840 -9.29 -21.52 -12.62
N ARG A 841 -9.83 -22.73 -12.36
CA ARG A 841 -11.27 -23.04 -12.45
C ARG A 841 -12.16 -22.15 -11.58
N ASP A 842 -11.79 -21.96 -10.31
CA ASP A 842 -12.66 -21.34 -9.30
C ASP A 842 -12.53 -19.80 -9.23
N ASP A 843 -11.88 -19.15 -10.20
CA ASP A 843 -11.71 -17.70 -10.22
C ASP A 843 -12.31 -17.11 -11.52
N PRO A 844 -13.28 -16.17 -11.44
CA PRO A 844 -13.87 -15.53 -12.63
C PRO A 844 -12.85 -14.82 -13.52
N SER A 845 -11.70 -14.42 -12.96
CA SER A 845 -10.59 -13.82 -13.72
C SER A 845 -9.72 -14.86 -14.44
N GLY A 846 -9.89 -16.15 -14.14
CA GLY A 846 -9.05 -17.25 -14.60
C GLY A 846 -7.62 -17.22 -14.07
N VAL A 847 -7.30 -16.28 -13.16
CA VAL A 847 -5.96 -16.13 -12.57
C VAL A 847 -5.89 -16.89 -11.25
N PHE A 848 -4.75 -17.56 -11.01
CA PHE A 848 -4.50 -18.27 -9.77
C PHE A 848 -4.58 -17.33 -8.55
N SER A 849 -5.39 -17.72 -7.55
CA SER A 849 -5.44 -17.02 -6.27
C SER A 849 -5.32 -17.99 -5.10
N VAL A 850 -4.41 -17.67 -4.16
CA VAL A 850 -4.20 -18.46 -2.92
C VAL A 850 -5.50 -18.62 -2.14
N LYS A 851 -6.39 -17.62 -2.22
CA LYS A 851 -7.71 -17.63 -1.57
C LYS A 851 -8.58 -18.77 -2.10
N ASN A 852 -8.68 -18.93 -3.42
CA ASN A 852 -9.53 -19.96 -4.01
C ASN A 852 -8.88 -21.34 -3.89
N THR A 853 -7.56 -21.45 -4.08
CA THR A 853 -6.84 -22.71 -3.81
C THR A 853 -6.98 -23.16 -2.35
N TYR A 854 -6.97 -22.23 -1.40
CA TYR A 854 -7.20 -22.56 0.01
C TYR A 854 -8.63 -23.05 0.24
N LYS A 855 -9.65 -22.47 -0.40
CA LYS A 855 -11.03 -22.97 -0.35
C LYS A 855 -11.13 -24.40 -0.89
N LEU A 856 -10.47 -24.70 -2.01
CA LEU A 856 -10.42 -26.03 -2.60
C LEU A 856 -9.81 -27.09 -1.63
N LEU A 857 -8.91 -26.66 -0.74
CA LEU A 857 -8.31 -27.52 0.30
C LEU A 857 -9.19 -27.67 1.55
N GLN A 858 -10.22 -26.83 1.73
CA GLN A 858 -11.17 -26.97 2.82
C GLN A 858 -12.16 -28.07 2.43
N ASN A 859 -11.95 -29.29 2.97
CA ASN A 859 -12.94 -30.36 2.84
C ASN A 859 -14.28 -29.86 3.42
N VAL A 860 -15.33 -29.89 2.58
CA VAL A 860 -16.70 -29.64 3.01
C VAL A 860 -17.11 -30.82 3.90
N ASP A 861 -17.20 -30.56 5.20
CA ASP A 861 -17.71 -31.52 6.17
C ASP A 861 -19.20 -31.76 5.83
N PRO A 862 -19.67 -32.99 5.59
CA PRO A 862 -21.07 -33.26 5.25
C PRO A 862 -22.05 -32.71 6.31
N SER A 863 -21.61 -32.64 7.57
CA SER A 863 -22.37 -32.03 8.67
C SER A 863 -22.48 -30.49 8.58
N ALA A 864 -21.63 -29.84 7.78
CA ALA A 864 -21.73 -28.41 7.46
C ALA A 864 -22.79 -28.12 6.39
N TYR A 865 -23.16 -29.11 5.55
CA TYR A 865 -24.20 -28.97 4.52
C TYR A 865 -25.59 -28.78 5.14
N ALA A 866 -25.88 -29.52 6.21
CA ALA A 866 -27.12 -29.36 6.99
C ALA A 866 -27.23 -28.00 7.72
N ILE A 867 -26.10 -27.36 8.03
CA ILE A 867 -26.05 -26.02 8.63
C ILE A 867 -26.12 -24.91 7.55
N GLN A 868 -25.66 -25.18 6.33
CA GLN A 868 -25.54 -24.21 5.22
C GLN A 868 -26.89 -23.73 4.68
N LEU A 869 -27.86 -24.62 4.46
CA LEU A 869 -29.13 -24.26 3.81
C LEU A 869 -30.04 -23.38 4.69
N ILE A 870 -30.03 -23.59 6.02
CA ILE A 870 -30.91 -22.87 6.95
C ILE A 870 -30.22 -21.65 7.57
N TYR A 871 -28.92 -21.74 7.91
CA TYR A 871 -28.23 -20.72 8.71
C TYR A 871 -27.23 -19.86 7.93
N GLY A 872 -26.94 -20.18 6.66
CA GLY A 872 -26.03 -19.40 5.83
C GLY A 872 -26.51 -17.95 5.64
N ASN A 873 -27.82 -17.76 5.44
CA ASN A 873 -28.44 -16.44 5.31
C ASN A 873 -28.33 -15.60 6.60
N PHE A 874 -28.51 -16.23 7.76
CA PHE A 874 -28.31 -15.59 9.07
C PHE A 874 -26.90 -15.03 9.21
N TYR A 875 -25.86 -15.85 8.97
CA TYR A 875 -24.48 -15.38 9.09
C TYR A 875 -24.13 -14.35 8.03
N LYS A 876 -24.60 -14.50 6.79
CA LYS A 876 -24.40 -13.49 5.72
C LYS A 876 -24.97 -12.13 6.14
N LYS A 877 -26.18 -12.11 6.70
CA LYS A 877 -26.82 -10.90 7.25
C LYS A 877 -26.05 -10.36 8.44
N LEU A 878 -25.75 -11.19 9.45
CA LEU A 878 -25.04 -10.80 10.68
C LEU A 878 -23.67 -10.16 10.40
N TRP A 879 -22.86 -10.74 9.52
CA TRP A 879 -21.53 -10.20 9.19
C TRP A 879 -21.57 -8.96 8.30
N GLY A 880 -22.67 -8.76 7.57
CA GLY A 880 -22.93 -7.58 6.73
C GLY A 880 -23.58 -6.41 7.47
N MET A 881 -24.04 -6.59 8.72
CA MET A 881 -24.60 -5.51 9.53
C MET A 881 -23.54 -4.48 9.88
N ASP A 882 -23.91 -3.20 9.77
CA ASP A 882 -23.10 -2.08 10.22
C ASP A 882 -23.20 -1.90 11.74
N LEU A 883 -22.45 -2.76 12.44
CA LEU A 883 -22.32 -2.79 13.89
C LEU A 883 -20.85 -2.99 14.30
N PRO A 884 -20.43 -2.46 15.47
CA PRO A 884 -19.11 -2.72 16.03
C PRO A 884 -18.81 -4.22 16.15
N LYS A 885 -17.58 -4.64 15.78
CA LYS A 885 -17.17 -6.06 15.80
C LYS A 885 -17.33 -6.74 17.15
N LYS A 886 -17.23 -5.98 18.25
CA LYS A 886 -17.48 -6.50 19.62
C LYS A 886 -18.90 -7.07 19.78
N ILE A 887 -19.91 -6.43 19.16
CA ILE A 887 -21.31 -6.88 19.21
C ILE A 887 -21.48 -8.09 18.30
N ILE A 888 -21.05 -7.99 17.05
CA ILE A 888 -21.17 -9.09 16.08
C ILE A 888 -20.52 -10.38 16.59
N ILE A 889 -19.31 -10.31 17.18
CA ILE A 889 -18.63 -11.47 17.77
C ILE A 889 -19.36 -11.99 19.01
N THR A 890 -20.01 -11.12 19.78
CA THR A 890 -20.84 -11.56 20.92
C THR A 890 -22.03 -12.35 20.42
N ILE A 891 -22.76 -11.86 19.41
CA ILE A 891 -23.90 -12.57 18.82
C ILE A 891 -23.46 -13.89 18.18
N TRP A 892 -22.30 -13.91 17.51
CA TRP A 892 -21.70 -15.15 17.00
C TRP A 892 -21.36 -16.16 18.13
N LYS A 893 -20.89 -15.70 19.30
CA LYS A 893 -20.69 -16.60 20.46
C LYS A 893 -22.03 -17.10 21.00
N VAL A 894 -23.03 -16.24 21.04
CA VAL A 894 -24.39 -16.57 21.49
C VAL A 894 -25.02 -17.64 20.58
N SER A 895 -24.89 -17.51 19.24
CA SER A 895 -25.44 -18.48 18.27
C SER A 895 -24.86 -19.89 18.38
N TRP A 896 -23.62 -20.00 18.89
CA TRP A 896 -22.94 -21.29 19.14
C TRP A 896 -22.95 -21.72 20.60
N ASN A 897 -23.63 -20.99 21.49
CA ASN A 897 -23.61 -21.23 22.92
C ASN A 897 -22.19 -21.22 23.56
N TYR A 898 -21.29 -20.37 23.06
CA TYR A 898 -19.91 -20.17 23.53
C TYR A 898 -19.78 -19.09 24.61
N ILE A 899 -20.85 -18.82 25.37
CA ILE A 899 -20.85 -17.83 26.45
C ILE A 899 -20.96 -18.53 27.82
N PRO A 900 -20.34 -17.99 28.89
CA PRO A 900 -20.34 -18.59 30.22
C PRO A 900 -21.66 -18.32 30.98
N THR A 901 -22.77 -18.88 30.50
CA THR A 901 -23.98 -18.99 31.34
C THR A 901 -23.74 -19.98 32.49
N ARG A 902 -24.47 -19.86 33.59
CA ARG A 902 -24.33 -20.77 34.73
C ARG A 902 -24.63 -22.22 34.35
N LEU A 903 -25.58 -22.46 33.44
CA LEU A 903 -25.80 -23.79 32.86
C LEU A 903 -24.54 -24.33 32.16
N ASN A 904 -23.94 -23.55 31.26
CA ASN A 904 -22.73 -23.96 30.55
C ASN A 904 -21.51 -24.14 31.47
N LEU A 905 -21.39 -23.31 32.50
CA LEU A 905 -20.34 -23.44 33.52
C LEU A 905 -20.56 -24.71 34.36
N SER A 906 -21.80 -25.05 34.68
CA SER A 906 -22.14 -26.28 35.40
C SER A 906 -21.86 -27.53 34.56
N LEU A 907 -22.22 -27.52 33.27
CA LEU A 907 -21.86 -28.58 32.32
C LEU A 907 -20.34 -28.77 32.16
N LYS A 908 -19.56 -27.70 32.37
CA LYS A 908 -18.09 -27.74 32.39
C LYS A 908 -17.49 -27.99 33.78
N GLN A 909 -18.32 -28.31 34.78
CA GLN A 909 -17.94 -28.58 36.17
C GLN A 909 -17.17 -27.40 36.83
N LEU A 910 -17.48 -26.16 36.44
CA LEU A 910 -16.90 -24.93 36.99
C LEU A 910 -17.78 -24.27 38.07
N THR A 911 -19.05 -24.67 38.19
CA THR A 911 -20.01 -24.21 39.21
C THR A 911 -21.04 -25.29 39.48
N SER A 912 -21.54 -25.39 40.71
CA SER A 912 -22.65 -26.28 41.08
C SER A 912 -24.02 -25.63 40.87
N ASP A 913 -24.09 -24.30 41.01
CA ASP A 913 -25.33 -23.53 40.87
C ASP A 913 -25.56 -23.09 39.41
N ALA A 914 -26.67 -23.55 38.83
CA ALA A 914 -27.10 -23.23 37.47
C ALA A 914 -28.19 -22.13 37.41
N SER A 915 -28.62 -21.58 38.56
CA SER A 915 -29.74 -20.64 38.66
C SER A 915 -29.45 -19.29 37.96
N CYS A 916 -30.50 -18.65 37.44
CA CYS A 916 -30.41 -17.34 36.80
C CYS A 916 -30.06 -16.24 37.82
N PRO A 917 -28.91 -15.56 37.69
CA PRO A 917 -28.47 -14.56 38.66
C PRO A 917 -29.31 -13.28 38.62
N ARG A 918 -30.08 -13.02 37.54
CA ARG A 918 -30.88 -11.79 37.37
C ARG A 918 -32.25 -11.87 38.04
N CYS A 919 -32.99 -12.96 37.79
CA CYS A 919 -34.33 -13.13 38.34
C CYS A 919 -34.38 -14.10 39.52
N GLY A 920 -33.36 -14.94 39.72
CA GLY A 920 -33.37 -16.01 40.72
C GLY A 920 -34.32 -17.17 40.38
N LEU A 921 -35.02 -17.11 39.24
CA LEU A 921 -36.05 -18.05 38.83
C LEU A 921 -35.53 -18.90 37.66
N GLY A 922 -35.48 -20.22 37.83
CA GLY A 922 -35.08 -21.17 36.79
C GLY A 922 -33.58 -21.22 36.50
N VAL A 923 -33.22 -22.10 35.56
CA VAL A 923 -31.84 -22.34 35.11
C VAL A 923 -31.42 -21.27 34.09
N GLU A 924 -30.19 -20.75 34.20
CA GLU A 924 -29.62 -19.77 33.25
C GLU A 924 -29.26 -20.42 31.89
N SER A 925 -30.27 -20.85 31.14
CA SER A 925 -30.14 -21.21 29.72
C SER A 925 -30.06 -19.95 28.85
N LEU A 926 -29.62 -20.07 27.58
CA LEU A 926 -29.63 -18.94 26.64
C LEU A 926 -31.04 -18.41 26.40
N LEU A 927 -32.00 -19.33 26.25
CA LEU A 927 -33.41 -19.00 26.02
C LEU A 927 -33.98 -18.22 27.20
N HIS A 928 -33.72 -18.71 28.42
CA HIS A 928 -34.12 -18.00 29.62
C HIS A 928 -33.44 -16.63 29.72
N LEU A 929 -32.11 -16.55 29.56
CA LEU A 929 -31.38 -15.29 29.73
C LEU A 929 -31.84 -14.20 28.75
N PHE A 930 -32.04 -14.54 27.47
CA PHE A 930 -32.30 -13.55 26.42
C PHE A 930 -33.79 -13.34 26.09
N ARG A 931 -34.65 -14.32 26.34
CA ARG A 931 -36.09 -14.27 26.00
C ARG A 931 -36.99 -14.35 27.22
N ASP A 932 -36.88 -15.39 28.04
CA ASP A 932 -37.92 -15.72 29.04
C ASP A 932 -37.71 -15.06 30.42
N CYS A 933 -36.50 -14.56 30.71
CA CYS A 933 -36.21 -13.91 31.98
C CYS A 933 -37.06 -12.65 32.14
N SER A 934 -37.75 -12.50 33.28
CA SER A 934 -38.63 -11.36 33.57
C SER A 934 -37.97 -9.99 33.34
N LYS A 935 -36.66 -9.89 33.61
CA LYS A 935 -35.86 -8.68 33.39
C LYS A 935 -35.51 -8.44 31.92
N SER A 936 -35.48 -9.47 31.09
CA SER A 936 -35.31 -9.34 29.63
C SER A 936 -36.66 -9.04 28.96
N VAL A 937 -37.74 -9.70 29.39
CA VAL A 937 -39.12 -9.42 28.93
C VAL A 937 -39.50 -7.95 29.14
N SER A 938 -39.22 -7.40 30.33
CA SER A 938 -39.47 -5.98 30.63
C SER A 938 -38.69 -5.00 29.74
N MET A 939 -37.55 -5.40 29.17
CA MET A 939 -36.83 -4.58 28.19
C MET A 939 -37.45 -4.72 26.80
N TRP A 940 -37.82 -5.94 26.40
CA TRP A 940 -38.46 -6.18 25.11
C TRP A 940 -39.82 -5.48 24.99
N SER A 941 -40.60 -5.37 26.08
CA SER A 941 -41.87 -4.63 26.08
C SER A 941 -41.70 -3.13 25.82
N GLU A 942 -40.53 -2.57 26.14
CA GLU A 942 -40.22 -1.14 25.93
C GLU A 942 -39.65 -0.88 24.51
N LEU A 943 -39.15 -1.91 23.81
CA LEU A 943 -38.62 -1.83 22.44
C LEU A 943 -39.70 -2.19 21.41
N THR A 944 -40.64 -1.26 21.21
CA THR A 944 -41.79 -1.43 20.29
C THR A 944 -41.39 -1.65 18.83
N GLU A 945 -40.16 -1.30 18.46
CA GLU A 945 -39.57 -1.47 17.13
C GLU A 945 -39.22 -2.93 16.79
N ILE A 946 -39.32 -3.84 17.77
CA ILE A 946 -39.02 -5.27 17.64
C ILE A 946 -40.17 -6.11 18.19
N GLN A 947 -40.80 -6.91 17.34
CA GLN A 947 -41.77 -7.92 17.78
C GLN A 947 -41.07 -9.26 18.02
N ILE A 948 -40.94 -9.65 19.28
CA ILE A 948 -40.32 -10.92 19.68
C ILE A 948 -41.30 -12.08 19.47
N LEU A 949 -40.82 -13.15 18.82
CA LEU A 949 -41.56 -14.41 18.68
C LEU A 949 -41.48 -15.20 20.00
N TYR A 950 -42.62 -15.47 20.63
CA TYR A 950 -42.75 -16.25 21.87
C TYR A 950 -43.26 -17.68 21.64
N ASP A 951 -42.87 -18.31 20.53
CA ASP A 951 -43.18 -19.72 20.29
C ASP A 951 -42.42 -20.61 21.30
N GLN A 952 -43.17 -21.39 22.07
CA GLN A 952 -42.63 -22.30 23.09
C GLN A 952 -41.93 -23.52 22.49
N ASN A 953 -42.18 -23.84 21.21
CA ASN A 953 -41.60 -24.99 20.52
C ASN A 953 -40.22 -24.71 19.89
N LEU A 954 -39.78 -23.45 19.85
CA LEU A 954 -38.49 -23.07 19.24
C LEU A 954 -37.33 -23.20 20.24
N ASP A 955 -36.27 -23.90 19.82
CA ASP A 955 -35.00 -23.83 20.53
C ASP A 955 -34.36 -22.43 20.39
N PHE A 956 -33.39 -22.10 21.24
CA PHE A 956 -32.76 -20.78 21.21
C PHE A 956 -32.11 -20.43 19.86
N LYS A 957 -31.54 -21.41 19.18
CA LYS A 957 -30.83 -21.19 17.92
C LYS A 957 -31.81 -20.91 16.80
N GLN A 958 -32.90 -21.67 16.72
CA GLN A 958 -34.02 -21.47 15.81
C GLN A 958 -34.68 -20.10 16.07
N TRP A 959 -34.94 -19.76 17.33
CA TRP A 959 -35.47 -18.45 17.71
C TRP A 959 -34.57 -17.30 17.22
N LEU A 960 -33.27 -17.35 17.51
CA LEU A 960 -32.30 -16.33 17.09
C LEU A 960 -32.28 -16.16 15.56
N THR A 961 -32.27 -17.27 14.83
CA THR A 961 -32.11 -17.24 13.37
C THR A 961 -33.38 -16.82 12.66
N SER A 962 -34.54 -17.28 13.13
CA SER A 962 -35.84 -16.88 12.58
C SER A 962 -36.15 -15.42 12.87
N SER A 963 -35.82 -14.91 14.07
CA SER A 963 -35.96 -13.48 14.39
C SER A 963 -35.13 -12.60 13.45
N VAL A 964 -33.83 -12.89 13.30
CA VAL A 964 -32.96 -12.09 12.42
C VAL A 964 -33.32 -12.26 10.95
N ALA A 965 -33.86 -13.40 10.51
CA ALA A 965 -34.35 -13.59 9.16
C ALA A 965 -35.56 -12.68 8.87
N ASN A 966 -36.54 -12.65 9.78
CA ASN A 966 -37.81 -11.94 9.60
C ASN A 966 -37.70 -10.41 9.79
N PHE A 967 -36.71 -9.93 10.55
CA PHE A 967 -36.56 -8.50 10.81
C PHE A 967 -35.98 -7.71 9.63
N SER A 968 -36.37 -6.44 9.51
CA SER A 968 -35.68 -5.47 8.63
C SER A 968 -34.21 -5.31 9.06
N LEU A 969 -33.37 -4.68 8.22
CA LEU A 969 -31.97 -4.42 8.60
C LEU A 969 -31.87 -3.55 9.86
N VAL A 970 -32.76 -2.56 10.00
CA VAL A 970 -32.81 -1.65 11.17
C VAL A 970 -33.20 -2.41 12.43
N SER A 971 -34.31 -3.17 12.38
CA SER A 971 -34.76 -3.97 13.53
C SER A 971 -33.76 -5.07 13.90
N SER A 972 -33.06 -5.64 12.92
CA SER A 972 -31.98 -6.61 13.17
C SER A 972 -30.80 -5.99 13.93
N ARG A 973 -30.46 -4.72 13.65
CA ARG A 973 -29.40 -3.98 14.37
C ARG A 973 -29.81 -3.75 15.82
N LEU A 974 -31.02 -3.23 16.05
CA LEU A 974 -31.59 -3.04 17.39
C LEU A 974 -31.60 -4.34 18.19
N PHE A 975 -32.06 -5.43 17.58
CA PHE A 975 -32.11 -6.75 18.21
C PHE A 975 -30.72 -7.27 18.63
N CYS A 976 -29.72 -7.16 17.75
CA CYS A 976 -28.35 -7.57 18.08
C CYS A 976 -27.72 -6.72 19.18
N VAL A 977 -27.97 -5.40 19.19
CA VAL A 977 -27.49 -4.51 20.25
C VAL A 977 -28.17 -4.86 21.58
N ALA A 978 -29.49 -5.08 21.58
CA ALA A 978 -30.26 -5.47 22.76
C ALA A 978 -29.73 -6.77 23.40
N LEU A 979 -29.47 -7.82 22.61
CA LEU A 979 -28.85 -9.05 23.09
C LEU A 979 -27.46 -8.80 23.71
N TRP A 980 -26.64 -7.95 23.09
CA TRP A 980 -25.34 -7.59 23.66
C TRP A 980 -25.46 -6.83 24.99
N VAL A 981 -26.44 -5.92 25.11
CA VAL A 981 -26.69 -5.18 26.36
C VAL A 981 -27.25 -6.08 27.45
N ILE A 982 -28.18 -7.00 27.16
CA ILE A 982 -28.66 -8.00 28.13
C ILE A 982 -27.48 -8.78 28.73
N TRP A 983 -26.55 -9.23 27.88
CA TRP A 983 -25.35 -9.91 28.34
C TRP A 983 -24.45 -9.01 29.20
N GLY A 984 -24.32 -7.73 28.83
CA GLY A 984 -23.61 -6.71 29.61
C GLY A 984 -24.22 -6.51 31.00
N GLU A 985 -25.52 -6.28 31.07
CA GLU A 985 -26.27 -6.08 32.33
C GLU A 985 -26.15 -7.26 33.27
N ARG A 986 -26.27 -8.48 32.73
CA ARG A 986 -26.04 -9.70 33.52
C ARG A 986 -24.65 -9.70 34.17
N ASN A 987 -23.60 -9.32 33.43
CA ASN A 987 -22.24 -9.29 33.96
C ASN A 987 -22.03 -8.12 34.94
N ALA A 988 -22.63 -6.96 34.69
CA ALA A 988 -22.61 -5.82 35.60
C ALA A 988 -23.29 -6.16 36.93
N TRP A 989 -24.39 -6.91 36.90
CA TRP A 989 -25.04 -7.41 38.12
C TRP A 989 -24.12 -8.34 38.92
N ILE A 990 -23.45 -9.29 38.26
CA ILE A 990 -22.57 -10.25 38.95
C ILE A 990 -21.31 -9.60 39.52
N HIS A 991 -20.70 -8.67 38.79
CA HIS A 991 -19.39 -8.12 39.15
C HIS A 991 -19.45 -6.76 39.84
N GLU A 992 -20.48 -5.96 39.56
CA GLU A 992 -20.62 -4.59 40.06
C GLU A 992 -21.91 -4.36 40.86
N ARG A 993 -22.81 -5.37 40.95
CA ARG A 993 -24.15 -5.28 41.58
C ARG A 993 -25.01 -4.12 41.05
N LYS A 994 -24.81 -3.71 39.80
CA LYS A 994 -25.63 -2.70 39.12
C LYS A 994 -26.76 -3.36 38.35
N CYS A 995 -27.96 -2.77 38.39
CA CYS A 995 -29.11 -3.23 37.62
C CYS A 995 -29.89 -2.02 37.11
N ARG A 996 -30.02 -1.88 35.79
CA ARG A 996 -30.90 -0.89 35.16
C ARG A 996 -32.32 -1.44 34.97
N THR A 997 -33.29 -0.55 34.88
CA THR A 997 -34.68 -0.88 34.53
C THR A 997 -34.81 -1.22 33.04
N GLY A 998 -35.89 -1.91 32.65
CA GLY A 998 -36.14 -2.28 31.25
C GLY A 998 -36.13 -1.07 30.31
N LYS A 999 -36.73 0.03 30.76
CA LYS A 999 -36.80 1.31 30.04
C LYS A 999 -35.41 1.95 29.84
N GLU A 1000 -34.61 2.06 30.88
CA GLU A 1000 -33.24 2.60 30.79
C GLU A 1000 -32.35 1.78 29.85
N ILE A 1001 -32.55 0.46 29.80
CA ILE A 1001 -31.84 -0.43 28.88
C ILE A 1001 -32.30 -0.19 27.44
N ALA A 1002 -33.61 -0.07 27.19
CA ALA A 1002 -34.16 0.21 25.87
C ALA A 1002 -33.69 1.57 25.32
N ASP A 1003 -33.71 2.62 26.14
CA ASP A 1003 -33.24 3.96 25.76
C ASP A 1003 -31.74 3.96 25.44
N PHE A 1004 -30.94 3.20 26.21
CA PHE A 1004 -29.52 3.02 25.91
C PHE A 1004 -29.31 2.35 24.53
N VAL A 1005 -30.10 1.32 24.20
CA VAL A 1005 -30.01 0.61 22.91
C VAL A 1005 -30.32 1.58 21.74
N ARG A 1006 -31.39 2.39 21.85
CA ARG A 1006 -31.74 3.40 20.82
C ARG A 1006 -30.63 4.42 20.64
N ASN A 1007 -30.20 5.04 21.74
CA ASN A 1007 -29.16 6.07 21.73
C ASN A 1007 -27.85 5.54 21.14
N TYR A 1008 -27.47 4.29 21.46
CA TYR A 1008 -26.25 3.69 20.93
C TYR A 1008 -26.27 3.51 19.41
N ILE A 1009 -27.43 3.17 18.82
CA ILE A 1009 -27.58 3.07 17.37
C ILE A 1009 -27.54 4.46 16.72
N THR A 1010 -28.24 5.43 17.30
CA THR A 1010 -28.19 6.81 16.81
C THR A 1010 -26.78 7.38 16.81
N GLU A 1011 -25.97 7.05 17.84
CA GLU A 1011 -24.55 7.43 17.89
C GLU A 1011 -23.72 6.76 16.77
N ILE A 1012 -23.95 5.47 16.48
CA ILE A 1012 -23.27 4.77 15.38
C ILE A 1012 -23.60 5.44 14.04
N ASP A 1013 -24.89 5.73 13.79
CA ASP A 1013 -25.34 6.29 12.52
C ASP A 1013 -24.79 7.71 12.28
N ARG A 1014 -24.72 8.53 13.34
CA ARG A 1014 -24.10 9.87 13.30
C ARG A 1014 -22.58 9.83 13.08
N ALA A 1015 -21.90 8.80 13.58
CA ALA A 1015 -20.46 8.64 13.38
C ALA A 1015 -20.11 8.32 11.91
N ASN A 1016 -20.98 7.58 11.21
CA ASN A 1016 -20.77 7.19 9.82
C ASN A 1016 -21.01 8.32 8.80
N THR A 1017 -21.88 9.29 9.13
CA THR A 1017 -22.20 10.43 8.25
C THR A 1017 -21.02 11.40 8.08
N LYS A 1018 -20.14 11.54 9.08
CA LYS A 1018 -18.96 12.43 9.02
C LYS A 1018 -17.88 12.00 8.00
N ILE A 1019 -17.95 10.79 7.45
CA ILE A 1019 -16.94 10.24 6.52
C ILE A 1019 -17.32 10.49 5.04
N VAL A 1020 -18.56 10.89 4.75
CA VAL A 1020 -19.06 11.12 3.38
C VAL A 1020 -19.04 12.61 3.04
N ASN A 1021 -17.93 13.31 3.29
CA ASN A 1021 -17.73 14.68 2.80
C ASN A 1021 -16.67 14.68 1.69
N SER A 1022 -17.06 14.13 0.56
CA SER A 1022 -16.63 14.58 -0.76
C SER A 1022 -17.91 14.60 -1.60
N PRO A 1023 -18.35 15.74 -2.15
CA PRO A 1023 -19.48 15.72 -3.08
C PRO A 1023 -19.09 14.78 -4.22
N LYS A 1024 -19.84 13.70 -4.40
CA LYS A 1024 -19.76 12.93 -5.64
C LYS A 1024 -20.26 13.87 -6.72
N VAL A 1025 -19.34 14.47 -7.46
CA VAL A 1025 -19.67 15.14 -8.71
C VAL A 1025 -20.38 14.09 -9.56
N GLN A 1026 -21.69 14.29 -9.73
CA GLN A 1026 -22.53 13.48 -10.59
C GLN A 1026 -22.05 13.80 -12.01
N ARG A 1027 -21.22 12.93 -12.60
CA ARG A 1027 -20.72 13.15 -13.96
C ARG A 1027 -21.85 12.81 -14.93
N SER A 1028 -22.48 13.85 -15.50
CA SER A 1028 -23.32 13.74 -16.69
C SER A 1028 -22.50 13.23 -17.89
N TRP A 1029 -23.19 12.64 -18.88
CA TRP A 1029 -22.57 12.26 -20.16
C TRP A 1029 -22.03 13.52 -20.87
N LYS A 1030 -20.90 13.39 -21.57
CA LYS A 1030 -20.26 14.53 -22.26
C LYS A 1030 -20.07 14.23 -23.74
N HIS A 1031 -20.26 15.26 -24.57
CA HIS A 1031 -20.03 15.20 -26.02
C HIS A 1031 -18.58 14.82 -26.35
N PRO A 1032 -18.33 14.03 -27.41
CA PRO A 1032 -16.98 13.76 -27.89
C PRO A 1032 -16.34 14.97 -28.59
N PRO A 1033 -15.00 15.03 -28.70
CA PRO A 1033 -14.30 16.05 -29.48
C PRO A 1033 -14.73 16.06 -30.95
N LEU A 1034 -14.54 17.21 -31.64
CA LEU A 1034 -14.80 17.35 -33.07
C LEU A 1034 -14.12 16.22 -33.87
N SER A 1035 -14.85 15.65 -34.83
CA SER A 1035 -14.42 14.53 -35.69
C SER A 1035 -14.19 13.19 -34.99
N THR A 1036 -14.68 13.00 -33.75
CA THR A 1036 -14.64 11.72 -33.02
C THR A 1036 -16.05 11.19 -32.78
N LEU A 1037 -16.29 9.91 -33.04
CA LEU A 1037 -17.55 9.26 -32.65
C LEU A 1037 -17.47 8.69 -31.23
N LYS A 1038 -18.57 8.78 -30.49
CA LYS A 1038 -18.71 8.11 -29.19
C LYS A 1038 -19.77 7.04 -29.25
N ILE A 1039 -19.41 5.82 -28.84
CA ILE A 1039 -20.29 4.66 -28.85
C ILE A 1039 -20.53 4.21 -27.40
N ASN A 1040 -21.78 4.30 -26.96
CA ASN A 1040 -22.23 3.81 -25.66
C ASN A 1040 -22.74 2.37 -25.80
N PHE A 1041 -22.38 1.48 -24.87
CA PHE A 1041 -22.84 0.09 -24.87
C PHE A 1041 -23.36 -0.36 -23.49
N ASP A 1042 -24.29 -1.30 -23.47
CA ASP A 1042 -24.83 -1.96 -22.27
C ASP A 1042 -25.33 -3.38 -22.59
N GLY A 1043 -25.22 -4.30 -21.64
CA GLY A 1043 -25.67 -5.69 -21.79
C GLY A 1043 -26.77 -6.08 -20.81
N ALA A 1044 -27.96 -6.41 -21.30
CA ALA A 1044 -29.05 -6.98 -20.49
C ALA A 1044 -29.00 -8.51 -20.51
N PHE A 1045 -29.28 -9.18 -19.38
CA PHE A 1045 -29.20 -10.64 -19.27
C PHE A 1045 -30.37 -11.23 -18.49
N ASP A 1046 -30.98 -12.29 -19.06
CA ASP A 1046 -32.00 -13.12 -18.42
C ASP A 1046 -31.39 -14.45 -17.95
N VAL A 1047 -31.43 -14.67 -16.64
CA VAL A 1047 -30.87 -15.87 -15.98
C VAL A 1047 -31.70 -17.13 -16.26
N GLN A 1048 -33.01 -17.01 -16.49
CA GLN A 1048 -33.89 -18.17 -16.65
C GLN A 1048 -33.71 -18.79 -18.05
N GLU A 1049 -33.71 -17.94 -19.07
CA GLU A 1049 -33.64 -18.34 -20.47
C GLU A 1049 -32.19 -18.38 -21.02
N ASN A 1050 -31.21 -17.90 -20.24
CA ASN A 1050 -29.81 -17.70 -20.68
C ASN A 1050 -29.71 -16.85 -21.97
N LEU A 1051 -30.60 -15.86 -22.08
CA LEU A 1051 -30.68 -14.95 -23.22
C LEU A 1051 -30.15 -13.58 -22.79
N SER A 1052 -29.44 -12.91 -23.69
CA SER A 1052 -28.96 -11.55 -23.45
C SER A 1052 -29.27 -10.64 -24.61
N ALA A 1053 -29.32 -9.34 -24.38
CA ALA A 1053 -29.43 -8.34 -25.43
C ALA A 1053 -28.35 -7.28 -25.26
N SER A 1054 -27.74 -6.89 -26.36
CA SER A 1054 -26.72 -5.86 -26.42
C SER A 1054 -27.34 -4.58 -26.94
N GLY A 1055 -27.29 -3.49 -26.18
CA GLY A 1055 -27.72 -2.17 -26.62
C GLY A 1055 -26.53 -1.30 -26.95
N VAL A 1056 -26.47 -0.78 -28.18
CA VAL A 1056 -25.36 0.05 -28.68
C VAL A 1056 -25.91 1.33 -29.28
N VAL A 1057 -25.32 2.48 -28.94
CA VAL A 1057 -25.71 3.80 -29.46
C VAL A 1057 -24.48 4.57 -29.89
N VAL A 1058 -24.48 5.10 -31.12
CA VAL A 1058 -23.42 5.92 -31.70
C VAL A 1058 -23.86 7.38 -31.74
N ARG A 1059 -23.04 8.28 -31.23
CA ARG A 1059 -23.29 9.74 -31.21
C ARG A 1059 -22.12 10.53 -31.79
N ASN A 1060 -22.44 11.65 -32.46
CA ASN A 1060 -21.46 12.60 -32.99
C ASN A 1060 -21.03 13.65 -31.93
N SER A 1061 -20.19 14.61 -32.34
CA SER A 1061 -19.75 15.73 -31.51
C SER A 1061 -20.87 16.70 -31.11
N GLU A 1062 -22.01 16.67 -31.79
CA GLU A 1062 -23.20 17.48 -31.46
C GLU A 1062 -24.11 16.77 -30.46
N GLY A 1063 -23.84 15.50 -30.12
CA GLY A 1063 -24.68 14.68 -29.24
C GLY A 1063 -25.78 13.92 -29.97
N SER A 1064 -26.00 14.21 -31.25
CA SER A 1064 -27.00 13.56 -32.10
C SER A 1064 -26.68 12.07 -32.29
N VAL A 1065 -27.71 11.22 -32.19
CA VAL A 1065 -27.60 9.78 -32.45
C VAL A 1065 -27.49 9.55 -33.95
N ILE A 1066 -26.39 8.91 -34.37
CA ILE A 1066 -26.12 8.57 -35.77
C ILE A 1066 -26.57 7.15 -36.08
N ALA A 1067 -26.46 6.25 -35.11
CA ALA A 1067 -26.89 4.86 -35.25
C ALA A 1067 -27.24 4.27 -33.90
N SER A 1068 -28.19 3.35 -33.88
CA SER A 1068 -28.43 2.47 -32.74
C SER A 1068 -28.62 1.03 -33.20
N LYS A 1069 -28.16 0.10 -32.38
CA LYS A 1069 -28.18 -1.33 -32.69
C LYS A 1069 -28.59 -2.12 -31.45
N SER A 1070 -29.48 -3.10 -31.65
CA SER A 1070 -29.77 -4.13 -30.67
C SER A 1070 -29.61 -5.52 -31.28
N ILE A 1071 -28.96 -6.42 -30.55
CA ILE A 1071 -28.73 -7.81 -30.95
C ILE A 1071 -29.04 -8.73 -29.76
N LEU A 1072 -29.72 -9.84 -30.03
CA LEU A 1072 -29.95 -10.90 -29.06
C LEU A 1072 -28.83 -11.93 -29.15
N HIS A 1073 -28.41 -12.41 -27.99
CA HIS A 1073 -27.46 -13.50 -27.90
C HIS A 1073 -28.06 -14.62 -27.07
N GLU A 1074 -28.11 -15.80 -27.67
CA GLU A 1074 -28.49 -17.03 -26.98
C GLU A 1074 -27.30 -17.62 -26.21
N LYS A 1075 -27.61 -18.43 -25.18
CA LYS A 1075 -26.64 -19.24 -24.42
C LYS A 1075 -25.57 -18.44 -23.67
N VAL A 1076 -25.92 -17.26 -23.18
CA VAL A 1076 -25.03 -16.41 -22.38
C VAL A 1076 -25.03 -16.89 -20.92
N ASN A 1077 -23.87 -16.97 -20.27
CA ASN A 1077 -23.73 -17.58 -18.95
C ASN A 1077 -23.88 -16.59 -17.80
N SER A 1078 -23.74 -15.29 -18.06
CA SER A 1078 -23.83 -14.27 -17.02
C SER A 1078 -24.07 -12.87 -17.57
N ALA A 1079 -24.62 -11.99 -16.72
CA ALA A 1079 -24.68 -10.56 -17.02
C ALA A 1079 -23.30 -9.98 -17.35
N PHE A 1080 -22.23 -10.50 -16.73
CA PHE A 1080 -20.87 -10.05 -17.01
C PHE A 1080 -20.39 -10.41 -18.43
N GLU A 1081 -20.91 -11.50 -19.00
CA GLU A 1081 -20.65 -11.91 -20.38
C GLU A 1081 -21.46 -11.07 -21.38
N ALA A 1082 -22.71 -10.76 -21.04
CA ALA A 1082 -23.55 -9.84 -21.82
C ALA A 1082 -22.88 -8.46 -22.01
N GLU A 1083 -22.29 -7.90 -20.95
CA GLU A 1083 -21.54 -6.62 -21.04
C GLU A 1083 -20.33 -6.70 -21.99
N ALA A 1084 -19.64 -7.84 -22.03
CA ALA A 1084 -18.48 -8.02 -22.89
C ALA A 1084 -18.88 -8.20 -24.37
N LEU A 1085 -19.99 -8.90 -24.61
CA LEU A 1085 -20.63 -9.02 -25.92
C LEU A 1085 -21.09 -7.66 -26.45
N ALA A 1086 -21.79 -6.87 -25.62
CA ALA A 1086 -22.22 -5.53 -25.98
C ALA A 1086 -21.03 -4.62 -26.35
N CYS A 1087 -19.92 -4.72 -25.61
CA CYS A 1087 -18.69 -4.01 -25.94
C CYS A 1087 -18.09 -4.45 -27.28
N ARG A 1088 -18.14 -5.76 -27.59
CA ARG A 1088 -17.65 -6.31 -28.87
C ARG A 1088 -18.49 -5.79 -30.04
N GLU A 1089 -19.81 -5.79 -29.89
CA GLU A 1089 -20.74 -5.22 -30.90
C GLU A 1089 -20.53 -3.72 -31.09
N ALA A 1090 -20.26 -2.97 -30.03
CA ALA A 1090 -19.96 -1.55 -30.13
C ALA A 1090 -18.68 -1.26 -30.92
N VAL A 1091 -17.63 -2.08 -30.74
CA VAL A 1091 -16.39 -1.95 -31.50
C VAL A 1091 -16.60 -2.35 -32.96
N GLN A 1092 -17.33 -3.44 -33.21
CA GLN A 1092 -17.66 -3.89 -34.57
C GLN A 1092 -18.45 -2.82 -35.32
N LEU A 1093 -19.48 -2.25 -34.70
CA LEU A 1093 -20.27 -1.17 -35.32
C LEU A 1093 -19.40 0.07 -35.63
N GLY A 1094 -18.43 0.39 -34.78
CA GLY A 1094 -17.46 1.45 -35.08
C GLY A 1094 -16.62 1.16 -36.33
N MET A 1095 -16.26 -0.11 -36.58
CA MET A 1095 -15.54 -0.51 -37.79
C MET A 1095 -16.42 -0.42 -39.03
N ASP A 1096 -17.68 -0.85 -38.91
CA ASP A 1096 -18.66 -0.83 -40.00
C ASP A 1096 -18.93 0.62 -40.46
N LEU A 1097 -18.90 1.58 -39.53
CA LEU A 1097 -19.02 3.03 -39.81
C LEU A 1097 -17.73 3.68 -40.36
N GLN A 1098 -16.65 2.90 -40.57
CA GLN A 1098 -15.38 3.34 -41.16
C GLN A 1098 -14.74 4.59 -40.51
N THR A 1099 -14.90 4.77 -39.19
CA THR A 1099 -14.35 5.93 -38.49
C THR A 1099 -12.86 5.78 -38.15
N GLU A 1100 -12.07 6.85 -38.31
CA GLU A 1100 -10.66 6.85 -37.91
C GLU A 1100 -10.47 6.88 -36.39
N GLU A 1101 -11.35 7.58 -35.67
CA GLU A 1101 -11.25 7.81 -34.23
C GLU A 1101 -12.56 7.58 -33.47
N VAL A 1102 -12.51 6.72 -32.45
CA VAL A 1102 -13.70 6.32 -31.67
C VAL A 1102 -13.45 6.26 -30.17
N ILE A 1103 -14.46 6.67 -29.38
CA ILE A 1103 -14.53 6.49 -27.93
C ILE A 1103 -15.62 5.48 -27.62
N ILE A 1104 -15.25 4.32 -27.08
CA ILE A 1104 -16.19 3.28 -26.62
C ILE A 1104 -16.40 3.46 -25.11
N GLU A 1105 -17.64 3.67 -24.69
CA GLU A 1105 -18.00 4.02 -23.32
C GLU A 1105 -19.08 3.07 -22.77
N GLY A 1106 -18.94 2.61 -21.52
CA GLY A 1106 -19.92 1.74 -20.87
C GLY A 1106 -19.85 1.78 -19.35
N ASP A 1107 -20.82 1.18 -18.68
CA ASP A 1107 -20.96 1.21 -17.21
C ASP A 1107 -20.27 0.02 -16.50
N SER A 1108 -19.75 -0.94 -17.26
CA SER A 1108 -18.95 -2.04 -16.73
C SER A 1108 -17.46 -1.65 -16.62
N LEU A 1109 -17.08 -1.07 -15.48
CA LEU A 1109 -15.68 -0.68 -15.20
C LEU A 1109 -14.69 -1.83 -15.41
N THR A 1110 -15.12 -3.07 -15.14
CA THR A 1110 -14.28 -4.25 -15.28
C THR A 1110 -14.01 -4.58 -16.74
N VAL A 1111 -15.02 -4.54 -17.61
CA VAL A 1111 -14.86 -4.77 -19.06
C VAL A 1111 -14.00 -3.67 -19.67
N VAL A 1112 -14.30 -2.39 -19.37
CA VAL A 1112 -13.52 -1.23 -19.85
C VAL A 1112 -12.05 -1.35 -19.46
N LYS A 1113 -11.74 -1.72 -18.21
CA LYS A 1113 -10.34 -1.92 -17.76
C LYS A 1113 -9.63 -3.05 -18.49
N LYS A 1114 -10.34 -4.11 -18.86
CA LYS A 1114 -9.78 -5.25 -19.59
C LYS A 1114 -9.50 -4.90 -21.05
N CYS A 1115 -10.41 -4.20 -21.72
CA CYS A 1115 -10.21 -3.71 -23.09
C CYS A 1115 -9.03 -2.71 -23.20
N ARG A 1116 -8.77 -1.92 -22.13
CA ARG A 1116 -7.58 -1.06 -22.05
C ARG A 1116 -6.27 -1.82 -21.93
N ASN A 1117 -6.30 -3.03 -21.36
CA ASN A 1117 -5.10 -3.83 -21.15
C ASN A 1117 -4.65 -4.47 -22.47
N VAL A 1118 -3.34 -4.51 -22.69
CA VAL A 1118 -2.73 -5.11 -23.90
C VAL A 1118 -2.41 -6.60 -23.68
N LEU A 1119 -2.42 -7.06 -22.42
CA LEU A 1119 -2.19 -8.47 -22.09
C LEU A 1119 -3.44 -9.33 -22.35
N MET A 1120 -3.22 -10.59 -22.73
CA MET A 1120 -4.27 -11.57 -22.97
C MET A 1120 -5.12 -11.82 -21.71
N ASP A 1121 -6.44 -11.67 -21.83
CA ASP A 1121 -7.38 -11.88 -20.72
C ASP A 1121 -7.67 -13.38 -20.50
N ARG A 1122 -7.42 -13.85 -19.28
CA ARG A 1122 -7.62 -15.26 -18.86
C ARG A 1122 -9.00 -15.54 -18.27
N SER A 1123 -9.83 -14.53 -18.13
CA SER A 1123 -11.19 -14.66 -17.58
C SER A 1123 -12.12 -15.42 -18.52
N LEU A 1124 -13.33 -15.72 -18.01
CA LEU A 1124 -14.39 -16.35 -18.79
C LEU A 1124 -14.68 -15.58 -20.09
N ILE A 1125 -14.76 -14.24 -20.01
CA ILE A 1125 -15.01 -13.35 -21.17
C ILE A 1125 -13.78 -13.10 -22.06
N GLY A 1126 -12.65 -13.74 -21.78
CA GLY A 1126 -11.39 -13.41 -22.46
C GLY A 1126 -11.38 -13.65 -23.97
N SER A 1127 -12.28 -14.49 -24.49
CA SER A 1127 -12.49 -14.66 -25.95
C SER A 1127 -13.02 -13.38 -26.59
N TYR A 1128 -14.05 -12.78 -25.99
CA TYR A 1128 -14.62 -11.50 -26.45
C TYR A 1128 -13.62 -10.35 -26.32
N ILE A 1129 -12.86 -10.31 -25.23
CA ILE A 1129 -11.80 -9.29 -25.04
C ILE A 1129 -10.69 -9.46 -26.07
N PHE A 1130 -10.32 -10.70 -26.43
CA PHE A 1130 -9.35 -10.96 -27.48
C PHE A 1130 -9.85 -10.47 -28.84
N ASP A 1131 -11.12 -10.73 -29.19
CA ASP A 1131 -11.72 -10.21 -30.42
C ASP A 1131 -11.67 -8.67 -30.45
N ILE A 1132 -12.06 -8.00 -29.36
CA ILE A 1132 -11.97 -6.53 -29.22
C ILE A 1132 -10.53 -6.02 -29.40
N GLN A 1133 -9.56 -6.72 -28.83
CA GLN A 1133 -8.13 -6.37 -28.95
C GLN A 1133 -7.61 -6.54 -30.38
N GLN A 1134 -8.11 -7.51 -31.14
CA GLN A 1134 -7.77 -7.64 -32.57
C GLN A 1134 -8.44 -6.54 -33.40
N MET A 1135 -9.74 -6.31 -33.19
CA MET A 1135 -10.50 -5.26 -33.91
C MET A 1135 -9.93 -3.84 -33.68
N ARG A 1136 -9.26 -3.62 -32.54
CA ARG A 1136 -8.55 -2.36 -32.26
C ARG A 1136 -7.53 -1.96 -33.35
N SER A 1137 -6.93 -2.89 -34.09
CA SER A 1137 -5.99 -2.54 -35.16
C SER A 1137 -6.67 -1.87 -36.37
N GLY A 1138 -8.00 -1.94 -36.48
CA GLY A 1138 -8.78 -1.30 -37.53
C GLY A 1138 -8.95 0.22 -37.35
N PHE A 1139 -8.61 0.78 -36.18
CA PHE A 1139 -8.75 2.20 -35.88
C PHE A 1139 -7.40 2.90 -35.77
N LYS A 1140 -7.33 4.16 -36.20
CA LYS A 1140 -6.16 5.02 -35.96
C LYS A 1140 -6.06 5.38 -34.47
N ARG A 1141 -7.20 5.63 -33.81
CA ARG A 1141 -7.28 5.91 -32.37
C ARG A 1141 -8.58 5.41 -31.75
N ILE A 1142 -8.49 4.44 -30.85
CA ILE A 1142 -9.60 3.96 -30.02
C ILE A 1142 -9.34 4.19 -28.53
N ARG A 1143 -10.35 4.69 -27.81
CA ARG A 1143 -10.31 4.84 -26.35
C ARG A 1143 -11.49 4.11 -25.72
N PHE A 1144 -11.24 3.40 -24.62
CA PHE A 1144 -12.30 2.81 -23.81
C PHE A 1144 -12.51 3.66 -22.56
N GLU A 1145 -13.73 4.08 -22.25
CA GLU A 1145 -14.07 4.96 -21.13
C GLU A 1145 -15.16 4.36 -20.23
N PHE A 1146 -15.12 4.70 -18.95
CA PHE A 1146 -16.12 4.26 -17.98
C PHE A 1146 -17.03 5.43 -17.65
N ILE A 1147 -18.33 5.20 -17.71
CA ILE A 1147 -19.36 6.13 -17.28
C ILE A 1147 -20.21 5.48 -16.17
N SER A 1148 -20.80 6.27 -15.28
CA SER A 1148 -21.75 5.72 -14.33
C SER A 1148 -23.03 5.29 -15.05
N ARG A 1149 -23.74 4.30 -14.51
CA ARG A 1149 -25.03 3.83 -15.05
C ARG A 1149 -26.03 4.96 -15.34
N SER A 1150 -26.08 5.99 -14.50
CA SER A 1150 -26.92 7.18 -14.73
C SER A 1150 -26.59 7.98 -15.99
N GLY A 1151 -25.38 7.86 -16.52
CA GLY A 1151 -24.95 8.47 -17.79
C GLY A 1151 -24.97 7.50 -18.98
N ASN A 1152 -25.29 6.22 -18.77
CA ASN A 1152 -25.40 5.19 -19.81
C ASN A 1152 -26.86 4.75 -20.07
N ASN A 1153 -27.84 5.55 -19.62
CA ASN A 1153 -29.25 5.14 -19.55
C ASN A 1153 -29.84 4.77 -20.92
N LEU A 1154 -29.45 5.45 -22.00
CA LEU A 1154 -30.00 5.15 -23.32
C LEU A 1154 -29.59 3.74 -23.82
N ALA A 1155 -28.30 3.39 -23.77
CA ALA A 1155 -27.82 2.05 -24.12
C ALA A 1155 -28.44 0.99 -23.20
N HIS A 1156 -28.55 1.28 -21.90
CA HIS A 1156 -29.20 0.40 -20.93
C HIS A 1156 -30.68 0.14 -21.22
N THR A 1157 -31.40 1.17 -21.67
CA THR A 1157 -32.83 1.09 -21.99
C THR A 1157 -33.04 0.25 -23.24
N ILE A 1158 -32.23 0.47 -24.28
CA ILE A 1158 -32.23 -0.34 -25.51
C ILE A 1158 -31.98 -1.81 -25.18
N ALA A 1159 -30.90 -2.12 -24.45
CA ALA A 1159 -30.59 -3.49 -24.07
C ALA A 1159 -31.73 -4.16 -23.29
N THR A 1160 -32.27 -3.48 -22.28
CA THR A 1160 -33.31 -4.06 -21.40
C THR A 1160 -34.64 -4.25 -22.11
N MET A 1161 -35.07 -3.28 -22.92
CA MET A 1161 -36.36 -3.36 -23.62
C MET A 1161 -36.29 -4.30 -24.81
N SER A 1162 -35.20 -4.34 -25.56
CA SER A 1162 -35.01 -5.34 -26.62
C SER A 1162 -34.96 -6.77 -26.07
N LEU A 1163 -34.36 -7.00 -24.90
CA LEU A 1163 -34.41 -8.31 -24.25
C LEU A 1163 -35.85 -8.69 -23.89
N LYS A 1164 -36.62 -7.75 -23.35
CA LYS A 1164 -38.02 -7.96 -22.95
C LYS A 1164 -38.94 -8.21 -24.15
N ASN A 1165 -38.73 -7.48 -25.24
CA ASN A 1165 -39.54 -7.57 -26.45
C ASN A 1165 -39.05 -8.67 -27.42
N ARG A 1166 -37.86 -9.25 -27.16
CA ARG A 1166 -37.15 -10.17 -28.05
C ARG A 1166 -36.99 -9.58 -29.47
N GLU A 1167 -36.48 -8.36 -29.52
CA GLU A 1167 -36.38 -7.57 -30.75
C GLU A 1167 -34.91 -7.20 -31.06
N GLU A 1168 -34.49 -7.49 -32.29
CA GLU A 1168 -33.22 -7.06 -32.88
C GLU A 1168 -33.48 -5.96 -33.90
N PHE A 1169 -32.62 -4.94 -33.93
CA PHE A 1169 -32.73 -3.87 -34.91
C PHE A 1169 -31.39 -3.18 -35.15
N TYR A 1170 -31.31 -2.53 -36.30
CA TYR A 1170 -30.30 -1.54 -36.63
C TYR A 1170 -31.02 -0.33 -37.22
N LEU A 1171 -30.87 0.84 -36.60
CA LEU A 1171 -31.52 2.08 -37.01
C LEU A 1171 -30.46 3.13 -37.28
N GLU A 1172 -30.48 3.68 -38.49
CA GLU A 1172 -29.68 4.85 -38.87
C GLU A 1172 -30.42 6.13 -38.48
N MET A 1173 -29.69 7.09 -37.92
CA MET A 1173 -30.19 8.42 -37.54
C MET A 1173 -31.40 8.37 -36.58
N GLY A 1174 -31.50 7.35 -35.74
CA GLY A 1174 -32.62 7.17 -34.84
C GLY A 1174 -32.41 6.09 -33.76
N VAL A 1175 -33.36 6.03 -32.84
CA VAL A 1175 -33.50 4.98 -31.82
C VAL A 1175 -34.90 4.39 -31.89
N SER A 1176 -35.10 3.21 -31.30
CA SER A 1176 -36.42 2.59 -31.18
C SER A 1176 -37.43 3.52 -30.47
N ILE A 1177 -38.72 3.39 -30.80
CA ILE A 1177 -39.82 4.25 -30.30
C ILE A 1177 -39.80 4.41 -28.77
N TYR A 1178 -39.53 3.34 -28.02
CA TYR A 1178 -39.50 3.36 -26.55
C TYR A 1178 -38.26 4.04 -25.95
N ALA A 1179 -37.27 4.41 -26.77
CA ALA A 1179 -36.03 5.07 -26.37
C ALA A 1179 -35.93 6.52 -26.88
N GLU A 1180 -36.89 6.99 -27.69
CA GLU A 1180 -36.88 8.34 -28.30
C GLU A 1180 -36.96 9.48 -27.29
N GLU A 1181 -37.77 9.32 -26.24
CA GLU A 1181 -37.90 10.32 -25.16
C GLU A 1181 -36.56 10.46 -24.42
N LYS A 1182 -35.92 9.33 -24.10
CA LYS A 1182 -34.62 9.31 -23.43
C LYS A 1182 -33.50 9.86 -24.30
N ALA A 1183 -33.55 9.61 -25.61
CA ALA A 1183 -32.58 10.18 -26.56
C ALA A 1183 -32.71 11.71 -26.67
N ARG A 1184 -33.93 12.26 -26.56
CA ARG A 1184 -34.16 13.71 -26.51
C ARG A 1184 -33.59 14.34 -25.23
N ASP A 1185 -33.88 13.76 -24.06
CA ASP A 1185 -33.33 14.23 -22.77
C ASP A 1185 -31.80 14.30 -22.77
N ASP A 1186 -31.14 13.29 -23.35
CA ASP A 1186 -29.68 13.19 -23.37
C ASP A 1186 -29.01 14.09 -24.44
N SER A 1187 -29.79 14.69 -25.37
CA SER A 1187 -29.31 15.54 -26.46
C SER A 1187 -29.24 17.04 -26.08
N GLU A 1188 -29.77 17.42 -24.92
CA GLU A 1188 -29.70 18.80 -24.43
C GLU A 1188 -28.26 19.14 -23.97
N ARG A 1189 -27.63 20.07 -24.68
CA ARG A 1189 -26.28 20.59 -24.39
C ARG A 1189 -26.30 21.39 -23.09
N GLU A 1190 -25.52 21.00 -22.08
CA GLU A 1190 -25.20 21.89 -20.96
C GLU A 1190 -24.48 23.15 -21.53
N PRO A 1191 -24.87 24.38 -21.15
CA PRO A 1191 -24.15 25.57 -21.57
C PRO A 1191 -22.69 25.50 -21.08
N ASP A 1192 -21.75 25.75 -22.00
CA ASP A 1192 -20.29 25.66 -21.79
C ASP A 1192 -19.78 26.44 -20.55
#